data_AF-A0A0U5B203-F1
#
_entry.id   AF-A0A0U5B203-F1
#
_cell.length_a   1.000
_cell.length_b   1.000
_cell.length_c   1.000
_cell.angle_alpha   90.00
_cell.angle_beta   90.00
_cell.angle_gamma   90.00
#
_symmetry.space_group_name_H-M   'P 1'
#
loop_
_entity.id
_entity.type
_entity.pdbx_description
1 polymer ?
#
loop_
_entity_poly.entity_id
_entity_poly.type
_entity_poly.pdbx_seq_one_letter_code
_entity_poly.pdbx_strand_id
1 'polypeptide(L)'
;MERKSHLESLLSAGKFAVTAEIGPPRNADSEVIKKKARLLKGFVDAVNITDCQTAVVRVSSLASAVLVLSEGLEPVLQMTCRDRNRIGIQADLLGASALGIRNLLCLTGDHPKFGNHPHAKPVFDLDSIQLLRLAKGLNEGRFENGEEIKGLRPYFFLGAAENPFAEPFDFRPFRLAKKARAGARFFQTQIIYNVDKFRKFMEKLKDLGLTEEVYVLAGITPPKSLGMAKYMKYNVPGLEVPDEIIQRLESAKDKKEEGIQIAVDIIQQVKEIPGVRGVHIMAIEWEEAVPEIVKRAGLSPRESIAEMHPPFVVEKVVEKIVEKPVEVVVEKIVEKPVEVIVEKIVEKEIPLEVEMAGEKISALIEILSDLKASLKNLRSGMESLEEGIVKLEEEFLGKKEARPIVREIPKPAVEVKPPVKVEERPVEAKPELKAEPEVKPELKPEEKPEVKPEIKPEAKPEVKPEVKPEVKSEVKPEVKAEPKPEIKPEVKPEVEPEPKPEVKPAEVKIGGLKGVYRPLSARASKIAQDLYLEKANGEIREVQIGKGEKALKVGGISGINFHLFEGEMKNGLKIAFEILDVKPEDWPEHLSKYYSDVYHDPGLWAKKCVEEYGAEAICLYLLGTDPNFLNLPAEHAKKVAEKVVSSVDVPLIVWGSGNAEKDVEVLRDVADIVGVRGAVIGPVVEANHRTLAAVAMGYSIPVIASSPIDVNLAKQLNILLENMGLALDKILMDPSIGALGYGLEYTYSVMERIRLAALFAQDTKLQVPFICSIGKEVWKTKEAGLPTDALMGDAESRGVLMEALTGVTLALAGGDLLIMRHPKSVELCKILFNGLSLS
;
A
#
# COMPACT_ATOMS: atom_id res chain seq x y z
N MET A 1 18.20 -27.25 -21.40
CA MET A 1 19.18 -26.29 -21.96
C MET A 1 19.08 -24.98 -21.19
N GLU A 2 20.04 -24.08 -21.37
CA GLU A 2 20.44 -23.06 -20.37
C GLU A 2 19.29 -22.13 -19.93
N ARG A 3 19.14 -21.97 -18.61
CA ARG A 3 18.14 -21.06 -18.01
C ARG A 3 18.65 -19.62 -17.85
N LYS A 4 19.97 -19.42 -17.91
CA LYS A 4 20.62 -18.13 -17.67
C LYS A 4 20.52 -17.22 -18.90
N SER A 5 20.49 -15.91 -18.67
CA SER A 5 20.65 -14.91 -19.72
C SER A 5 22.12 -14.79 -20.17
N HIS A 6 22.34 -14.17 -21.32
CA HIS A 6 23.68 -13.80 -21.77
C HIS A 6 24.33 -12.80 -20.79
N LEU A 7 23.55 -11.80 -20.32
CA LEU A 7 23.99 -10.84 -19.30
C LEU A 7 24.38 -11.51 -17.97
N GLU A 8 23.58 -12.46 -17.47
CA GLU A 8 23.92 -13.22 -16.25
C GLU A 8 25.23 -14.01 -16.45
N SER A 9 25.39 -14.63 -17.63
CA SER A 9 26.54 -15.47 -17.96
C SER A 9 27.82 -14.65 -18.07
N LEU A 10 27.79 -13.49 -18.75
CA LEU A 10 28.89 -12.52 -18.81
C LEU A 10 29.35 -12.08 -17.41
N LEU A 11 28.41 -11.62 -16.58
CA LEU A 11 28.70 -11.11 -15.24
C LEU A 11 29.24 -12.22 -14.33
N SER A 12 28.66 -13.42 -14.40
CA SER A 12 29.13 -14.61 -13.66
C SER A 12 30.54 -15.04 -14.10
N ALA A 13 30.90 -14.86 -15.38
CA ALA A 13 32.21 -15.21 -15.93
C ALA A 13 33.31 -14.16 -15.66
N GLY A 14 33.07 -13.18 -14.77
CA GLY A 14 34.05 -12.14 -14.45
C GLY A 14 34.19 -11.02 -15.51
N LYS A 15 33.48 -11.14 -16.65
CA LYS A 15 33.59 -10.18 -17.77
C LYS A 15 32.93 -8.84 -17.44
N PHE A 16 33.31 -7.79 -18.17
CA PHE A 16 32.78 -6.43 -18.02
C PHE A 16 31.61 -6.20 -18.98
N ALA A 17 30.42 -5.97 -18.42
CA ALA A 17 29.18 -5.84 -19.18
C ALA A 17 28.96 -4.43 -19.75
N VAL A 18 28.28 -4.35 -20.89
CA VAL A 18 27.82 -3.10 -21.50
C VAL A 18 26.33 -3.26 -21.82
N THR A 19 25.49 -2.46 -21.18
CA THR A 19 24.08 -2.36 -21.55
C THR A 19 23.76 -0.95 -22.05
N ALA A 20 22.69 -0.82 -22.84
CA ALA A 20 22.12 0.48 -23.21
C ALA A 20 20.61 0.50 -22.96
N GLU A 21 19.91 1.56 -23.37
CA GLU A 21 18.47 1.69 -23.23
C GLU A 21 17.78 1.89 -24.58
N ILE A 22 16.62 1.25 -24.77
CA ILE A 22 15.70 1.51 -25.87
C ILE A 22 14.39 2.04 -25.27
N GLY A 23 14.08 3.31 -25.57
CA GLY A 23 12.78 3.90 -25.29
C GLY A 23 11.74 3.53 -26.35
N PRO A 24 10.64 2.83 -26.01
CA PRO A 24 9.55 2.54 -26.94
C PRO A 24 8.87 3.82 -27.44
N PRO A 25 8.30 3.80 -28.67
CA PRO A 25 7.65 4.97 -29.25
C PRO A 25 6.29 5.27 -28.60
N ARG A 26 5.77 6.47 -28.90
CA ARG A 26 4.42 6.92 -28.52
C ARG A 26 3.37 6.62 -29.62
N ASN A 27 3.67 5.68 -30.50
CA ASN A 27 2.81 5.18 -31.59
C ASN A 27 2.98 3.65 -31.68
N ALA A 28 2.22 2.97 -32.55
CA ALA A 28 2.28 1.52 -32.71
C ALA A 28 3.36 1.03 -33.71
N ASP A 29 4.32 1.87 -34.12
CA ASP A 29 5.31 1.50 -35.15
C ASP A 29 6.43 0.63 -34.58
N SER A 30 6.40 -0.66 -34.92
CA SER A 30 7.40 -1.65 -34.50
C SER A 30 8.79 -1.41 -35.11
N GLU A 31 8.92 -0.77 -36.27
CA GLU A 31 10.22 -0.56 -36.91
C GLU A 31 11.08 0.47 -36.16
N VAL A 32 10.49 1.38 -35.39
CA VAL A 32 11.24 2.28 -34.49
C VAL A 32 12.05 1.47 -33.47
N ILE A 33 11.44 0.42 -32.89
CA ILE A 33 12.09 -0.45 -31.90
C ILE A 33 13.15 -1.33 -32.58
N LYS A 34 12.79 -1.98 -33.69
CA LYS A 34 13.70 -2.87 -34.42
C LYS A 34 14.92 -2.13 -34.98
N LYS A 35 14.74 -0.91 -35.51
CA LYS A 35 15.85 -0.07 -35.98
C LYS A 35 16.85 0.24 -34.86
N LYS A 36 16.36 0.57 -33.66
CA LYS A 36 17.21 0.78 -32.48
C LYS A 36 17.91 -0.51 -32.04
N ALA A 37 17.24 -1.67 -32.09
CA ALA A 37 17.86 -2.95 -31.80
C ALA A 37 19.00 -3.29 -32.79
N ARG A 38 18.74 -3.16 -34.10
CA ARG A 38 19.75 -3.37 -35.16
C ARG A 38 20.97 -2.44 -35.03
N LEU A 39 20.75 -1.18 -34.61
CA LEU A 39 21.79 -0.18 -34.36
C LEU A 39 22.71 -0.52 -33.18
N LEU A 40 22.15 -1.10 -32.11
CA LEU A 40 22.89 -1.41 -30.87
C LEU A 40 23.50 -2.83 -30.87
N LYS A 41 22.99 -3.73 -31.72
CA LYS A 41 23.48 -5.12 -31.84
C LYS A 41 24.98 -5.14 -32.19
N GLY A 42 25.75 -5.92 -31.43
CA GLY A 42 27.21 -6.02 -31.55
C GLY A 42 28.00 -4.92 -30.80
N PHE A 43 27.33 -3.92 -30.24
CA PHE A 43 27.94 -2.88 -29.38
C PHE A 43 27.55 -3.01 -27.91
N VAL A 44 26.45 -3.71 -27.60
CA VAL A 44 25.97 -3.94 -26.23
C VAL A 44 25.58 -5.40 -26.04
N ASP A 45 25.65 -5.87 -24.80
CA ASP A 45 25.33 -7.25 -24.43
C ASP A 45 23.82 -7.44 -24.19
N ALA A 46 23.17 -6.40 -23.63
CA ALA A 46 21.73 -6.35 -23.41
C ALA A 46 21.21 -4.91 -23.43
N VAL A 47 19.90 -4.72 -23.61
CA VAL A 47 19.25 -3.40 -23.63
C VAL A 47 18.07 -3.32 -22.67
N ASN A 48 18.04 -2.28 -21.85
CA ASN A 48 16.88 -1.92 -21.06
C ASN A 48 15.72 -1.56 -21.97
N ILE A 49 14.59 -2.23 -21.77
CA ILE A 49 13.32 -1.92 -22.40
C ILE A 49 12.43 -1.27 -21.35
N THR A 50 12.25 0.03 -21.52
CA THR A 50 11.61 0.91 -20.53
C THR A 50 10.09 0.81 -20.51
N ASP A 51 9.50 0.93 -19.32
CA ASP A 51 8.05 0.82 -19.09
C ASP A 51 7.44 2.20 -18.80
N CYS A 52 7.06 2.89 -19.88
CA CYS A 52 6.46 4.22 -19.87
C CYS A 52 7.25 5.22 -19.00
N GLN A 53 8.48 5.58 -19.41
CA GLN A 53 9.33 6.52 -18.67
C GLN A 53 8.60 7.83 -18.37
N THR A 54 8.91 8.43 -17.21
CA THR A 54 8.29 9.68 -16.74
C THR A 54 6.75 9.61 -16.74
N ALA A 55 6.19 8.40 -16.54
CA ALA A 55 4.77 8.09 -16.65
C ALA A 55 4.10 8.50 -17.99
N VAL A 56 4.85 8.59 -19.09
CA VAL A 56 4.31 8.90 -20.42
C VAL A 56 3.94 7.63 -21.16
N VAL A 57 2.69 7.55 -21.63
CA VAL A 57 2.17 6.41 -22.40
C VAL A 57 2.98 6.15 -23.66
N ARG A 58 3.48 4.91 -23.78
CA ARG A 58 4.30 4.35 -24.86
C ARG A 58 3.87 2.90 -25.14
N VAL A 59 4.44 2.26 -26.16
CA VAL A 59 4.28 0.81 -26.36
C VAL A 59 4.79 0.06 -25.13
N SER A 60 4.05 -0.98 -24.70
CA SER A 60 4.40 -1.84 -23.56
C SER A 60 5.85 -2.32 -23.61
N SER A 61 6.53 -2.32 -22.46
CA SER A 61 7.90 -2.83 -22.34
C SER A 61 8.01 -4.30 -22.69
N LEU A 62 6.99 -5.11 -22.35
CA LEU A 62 6.92 -6.53 -22.70
C LEU A 62 6.86 -6.76 -24.22
N ALA A 63 5.92 -6.09 -24.91
CA ALA A 63 5.80 -6.18 -26.36
C ALA A 63 7.08 -5.69 -27.07
N SER A 64 7.65 -4.59 -26.57
CA SER A 64 8.91 -4.03 -27.09
C SER A 64 10.10 -4.97 -26.88
N ALA A 65 10.16 -5.70 -25.76
CA ALA A 65 11.20 -6.68 -25.49
C ALA A 65 11.14 -7.88 -26.44
N VAL A 66 9.95 -8.35 -26.82
CA VAL A 66 9.78 -9.40 -27.84
C VAL A 66 10.28 -8.93 -29.21
N LEU A 67 9.99 -7.67 -29.59
CA LEU A 67 10.47 -7.10 -30.85
C LEU A 67 12.01 -6.99 -30.87
N VAL A 68 12.63 -6.58 -29.77
CA VAL A 68 14.10 -6.55 -29.65
C VAL A 68 14.70 -7.96 -29.69
N LEU A 69 14.08 -8.93 -29.02
CA LEU A 69 14.48 -10.34 -29.09
C LEU A 69 14.38 -10.89 -30.51
N SER A 70 13.39 -10.48 -31.30
CA SER A 70 13.25 -10.89 -32.71
C SER A 70 14.35 -10.38 -33.65
N GLU A 71 15.06 -9.31 -33.26
CA GLU A 71 16.26 -8.83 -33.95
C GLU A 71 17.56 -9.46 -33.41
N GLY A 72 17.46 -10.38 -32.45
CA GLY A 72 18.57 -11.11 -31.83
C GLY A 72 19.44 -10.23 -30.94
N LEU A 73 18.82 -9.43 -30.07
CA LEU A 73 19.47 -8.65 -29.01
C LEU A 73 18.75 -8.93 -27.68
N GLU A 74 19.50 -9.07 -26.57
CA GLU A 74 18.90 -9.47 -25.30
C GLU A 74 18.17 -8.30 -24.60
N PRO A 75 16.87 -8.42 -24.26
CA PRO A 75 16.17 -7.40 -23.49
C PRO A 75 16.40 -7.57 -21.98
N VAL A 76 16.55 -6.44 -21.29
CA VAL A 76 16.28 -6.27 -19.85
C VAL A 76 14.92 -5.59 -19.72
N LEU A 77 13.90 -6.39 -19.38
CA LEU A 77 12.55 -5.88 -19.21
C LEU A 77 12.50 -4.98 -17.97
N GLN A 78 12.17 -3.70 -18.12
CA GLN A 78 11.76 -2.88 -16.98
C GLN A 78 10.29 -3.16 -16.67
N MET A 79 9.97 -3.26 -15.38
CA MET A 79 8.62 -3.41 -14.87
C MET A 79 8.40 -2.39 -13.76
N THR A 80 7.36 -1.56 -13.87
CA THR A 80 7.01 -0.55 -12.86
C THR A 80 5.75 -0.94 -12.07
N CYS A 81 5.68 -0.51 -10.81
CA CYS A 81 4.50 -0.72 -9.95
C CYS A 81 3.47 0.44 -10.03
N ARG A 82 3.76 1.49 -10.81
CA ARG A 82 2.96 2.71 -10.96
C ARG A 82 1.50 2.42 -11.33
N ASP A 83 1.27 1.54 -12.30
CA ASP A 83 0.01 1.41 -13.03
C ASP A 83 -0.52 -0.04 -13.11
N ARG A 84 0.11 -0.99 -12.41
CA ARG A 84 -0.29 -2.40 -12.35
C ARG A 84 -0.29 -2.91 -10.90
N ASN A 85 -1.25 -3.77 -10.58
CA ASN A 85 -1.30 -4.49 -9.30
C ASN A 85 -0.53 -5.83 -9.39
N ARG A 86 -0.37 -6.51 -8.24
CA ARG A 86 0.34 -7.80 -8.14
C ARG A 86 -0.21 -8.91 -9.03
N ILE A 87 -1.48 -8.86 -9.42
CA ILE A 87 -2.08 -9.85 -10.33
C ILE A 87 -1.60 -9.57 -11.77
N GLY A 88 -1.76 -8.32 -12.23
CA GLY A 88 -1.29 -7.91 -13.55
C GLY A 88 0.22 -8.07 -13.73
N ILE A 89 1.00 -7.74 -12.69
CA ILE A 89 2.46 -7.94 -12.70
C ILE A 89 2.81 -9.43 -12.81
N GLN A 90 2.19 -10.32 -12.01
CA GLN A 90 2.47 -11.76 -12.12
C GLN A 90 2.10 -12.30 -13.51
N ALA A 91 0.97 -11.89 -14.08
CA ALA A 91 0.57 -12.27 -15.43
C ALA A 91 1.60 -11.81 -16.50
N ASP A 92 2.02 -10.54 -16.46
CA ASP A 92 3.03 -9.98 -17.37
C ASP A 92 4.39 -10.72 -17.22
N LEU A 93 4.79 -11.09 -15.99
CA LEU A 93 6.03 -11.83 -15.75
C LEU A 93 5.97 -13.30 -16.21
N LEU A 94 4.84 -13.99 -16.04
CA LEU A 94 4.65 -15.33 -16.63
C LEU A 94 4.74 -15.27 -18.15
N GLY A 95 4.07 -14.29 -18.77
CA GLY A 95 4.13 -14.02 -20.20
C GLY A 95 5.55 -13.72 -20.68
N ALA A 96 6.28 -12.83 -20.00
CA ALA A 96 7.66 -12.51 -20.30
C ALA A 96 8.57 -13.75 -20.28
N SER A 97 8.46 -14.57 -19.23
CA SER A 97 9.24 -15.80 -19.12
C SER A 97 8.89 -16.83 -20.20
N ALA A 98 7.59 -16.96 -20.54
CA ALA A 98 7.13 -17.82 -21.61
C ALA A 98 7.68 -17.38 -22.98
N LEU A 99 7.76 -16.06 -23.23
CA LEU A 99 8.24 -15.44 -24.46
C LEU A 99 9.77 -15.39 -24.59
N GLY A 100 10.51 -16.01 -23.67
CA GLY A 100 11.98 -16.11 -23.72
C GLY A 100 12.74 -14.96 -23.05
N ILE A 101 12.07 -14.02 -22.38
CA ILE A 101 12.74 -12.94 -21.65
C ILE A 101 13.36 -13.50 -20.36
N ARG A 102 14.62 -13.15 -20.10
CA ARG A 102 15.41 -13.69 -18.97
C ARG A 102 16.02 -12.65 -18.04
N ASN A 103 15.95 -11.35 -18.34
CA ASN A 103 16.43 -10.29 -17.46
C ASN A 103 15.25 -9.37 -17.06
N LEU A 104 15.16 -9.03 -15.77
CA LEU A 104 14.11 -8.17 -15.22
C LEU A 104 14.73 -7.06 -14.36
N LEU A 105 14.34 -5.81 -14.59
CA LEU A 105 14.69 -4.66 -13.75
C LEU A 105 13.44 -4.16 -13.01
N CYS A 106 13.41 -4.36 -11.70
CA CYS A 106 12.27 -4.02 -10.84
C CYS A 106 12.32 -2.55 -10.41
N LEU A 107 11.28 -1.78 -10.74
CA LEU A 107 11.18 -0.34 -10.47
C LEU A 107 9.85 -0.01 -9.75
N THR A 108 9.87 0.97 -8.85
CA THR A 108 8.60 1.50 -8.29
C THR A 108 7.83 2.26 -9.39
N GLY A 109 8.54 3.03 -10.22
CA GLY A 109 7.97 3.88 -11.27
C GLY A 109 7.72 5.32 -10.80
N ASP A 110 7.72 6.26 -11.76
CA ASP A 110 7.38 7.66 -11.50
C ASP A 110 5.90 7.82 -11.15
N HIS A 111 5.52 8.86 -10.40
CA HIS A 111 4.09 9.13 -10.13
C HIS A 111 3.35 9.57 -11.41
N PRO A 112 2.11 9.13 -11.69
CA PRO A 112 1.35 9.50 -12.89
C PRO A 112 1.25 11.02 -13.15
N LYS A 113 1.25 11.82 -12.07
CA LYS A 113 1.26 13.30 -12.11
C LYS A 113 2.39 13.92 -12.94
N PHE A 114 3.50 13.22 -13.16
CA PHE A 114 4.62 13.70 -13.98
C PHE A 114 4.48 13.35 -15.47
N GLY A 115 3.52 12.49 -15.81
CA GLY A 115 3.29 11.99 -17.15
C GLY A 115 2.23 12.75 -17.94
N ASN A 116 1.86 12.20 -19.09
CA ASN A 116 0.84 12.81 -19.96
C ASN A 116 -0.62 12.49 -19.54
N HIS A 117 -0.81 11.80 -18.42
CA HIS A 117 -2.11 11.48 -17.84
C HIS A 117 -2.10 11.75 -16.32
N PRO A 118 -1.97 13.02 -15.88
CA PRO A 118 -1.74 13.34 -14.47
C PRO A 118 -2.90 12.98 -13.54
N HIS A 119 -4.11 12.81 -14.08
CA HIS A 119 -5.31 12.39 -13.35
C HIS A 119 -5.52 10.87 -13.31
N ALA A 120 -4.64 10.07 -13.92
CA ALA A 120 -4.71 8.61 -13.84
C ALA A 120 -4.47 8.16 -12.38
N LYS A 121 -5.34 7.27 -11.88
CA LYS A 121 -5.20 6.75 -10.52
C LYS A 121 -3.88 5.97 -10.40
N PRO A 122 -3.00 6.32 -9.45
CA PRO A 122 -1.82 5.50 -9.17
C PRO A 122 -2.25 4.17 -8.57
N VAL A 123 -1.50 3.09 -8.87
CA VAL A 123 -1.75 1.76 -8.31
C VAL A 123 -0.83 1.50 -7.13
N PHE A 124 0.50 1.44 -7.34
CA PHE A 124 1.53 1.23 -6.30
C PHE A 124 1.19 0.14 -5.25
N ASP A 125 0.53 -0.94 -5.69
CA ASP A 125 0.20 -2.11 -4.86
C ASP A 125 1.46 -2.80 -4.29
N LEU A 126 2.60 -2.55 -4.92
CA LEU A 126 3.94 -2.97 -4.52
C LEU A 126 4.92 -1.79 -4.72
N ASP A 127 6.04 -1.80 -3.98
CA ASP A 127 7.25 -1.04 -4.33
C ASP A 127 8.28 -1.94 -5.05
N SER A 128 9.39 -1.35 -5.54
CA SER A 128 10.48 -2.11 -6.19
C SER A 128 11.10 -3.22 -5.32
N ILE A 129 11.04 -3.14 -3.99
CA ILE A 129 11.59 -4.15 -3.08
C ILE A 129 10.59 -5.30 -2.89
N GLN A 130 9.29 -5.00 -2.81
CA GLN A 130 8.21 -5.99 -2.83
C GLN A 130 8.15 -6.69 -4.19
N LEU A 131 8.29 -5.96 -5.30
CA LEU A 131 8.38 -6.53 -6.64
C LEU A 131 9.57 -7.48 -6.80
N LEU A 132 10.75 -7.15 -6.22
CA LEU A 132 11.88 -8.08 -6.18
C LEU A 132 11.57 -9.37 -5.41
N ARG A 133 10.84 -9.29 -4.29
CA ARG A 133 10.42 -10.46 -3.51
C ARG A 133 9.42 -11.33 -4.28
N LEU A 134 8.44 -10.72 -4.92
CA LEU A 134 7.46 -11.38 -5.78
C LEU A 134 8.17 -12.09 -6.95
N ALA A 135 9.05 -11.38 -7.66
CA ALA A 135 9.81 -11.95 -8.77
C ALA A 135 10.78 -13.05 -8.30
N LYS A 136 11.33 -12.94 -7.08
CA LYS A 136 12.09 -14.01 -6.41
C LYS A 136 11.20 -15.23 -6.10
N GLY A 137 9.96 -15.02 -5.64
CA GLY A 137 8.97 -16.08 -5.43
C GLY A 137 8.63 -16.83 -6.72
N LEU A 138 8.35 -16.10 -7.81
CA LEU A 138 8.17 -16.69 -9.14
C LEU A 138 9.41 -17.49 -9.56
N ASN A 139 10.60 -16.89 -9.41
CA ASN A 139 11.89 -17.55 -9.63
C ASN A 139 12.13 -18.78 -8.74
N GLU A 140 11.43 -18.93 -7.62
CA GLU A 140 11.45 -20.10 -6.73
C GLU A 140 10.39 -21.15 -7.09
N GLY A 141 9.39 -20.79 -7.91
CA GLY A 141 8.28 -21.64 -8.31
C GLY A 141 7.01 -21.45 -7.47
N ARG A 142 6.79 -20.26 -6.91
CA ARG A 142 5.58 -19.91 -6.14
C ARG A 142 4.99 -18.57 -6.59
N PHE A 143 3.68 -18.46 -6.50
CA PHE A 143 2.96 -17.19 -6.61
C PHE A 143 3.03 -16.37 -5.30
N GLU A 144 2.67 -15.10 -5.36
CA GLU A 144 2.68 -14.18 -4.20
C GLU A 144 1.74 -14.61 -3.07
N ASN A 145 0.68 -15.38 -3.37
CA ASN A 145 -0.22 -15.97 -2.37
C ASN A 145 0.35 -17.26 -1.72
N GLY A 146 1.55 -17.70 -2.12
CA GLY A 146 2.21 -18.92 -1.63
C GLY A 146 1.90 -20.20 -2.41
N GLU A 147 0.97 -20.18 -3.37
CA GLU A 147 0.64 -21.35 -4.19
C GLU A 147 1.81 -21.76 -5.10
N GLU A 148 2.01 -23.06 -5.26
CA GLU A 148 3.09 -23.60 -6.10
C GLU A 148 2.76 -23.55 -7.60
N ILE A 149 3.72 -23.10 -8.40
CA ILE A 149 3.65 -23.09 -9.86
C ILE A 149 3.91 -24.51 -10.37
N LYS A 150 2.86 -25.20 -10.80
CA LYS A 150 2.96 -26.52 -11.44
C LYS A 150 3.52 -26.38 -12.86
N GLY A 151 4.51 -27.19 -13.21
CA GLY A 151 5.08 -27.25 -14.56
C GLY A 151 6.33 -26.38 -14.76
N LEU A 152 6.38 -25.60 -15.85
CA LEU A 152 7.56 -24.80 -16.20
C LEU A 152 7.69 -23.57 -15.28
N ARG A 153 8.54 -23.69 -14.26
CA ARG A 153 8.95 -22.59 -13.38
C ARG A 153 9.59 -21.42 -14.18
N PRO A 154 9.11 -20.18 -14.04
CA PRO A 154 9.72 -19.02 -14.68
C PRO A 154 11.09 -18.71 -14.09
N TYR A 155 11.94 -18.01 -14.86
CA TYR A 155 13.26 -17.60 -14.39
C TYR A 155 13.70 -16.26 -14.98
N PHE A 156 14.15 -15.38 -14.10
CA PHE A 156 14.72 -14.07 -14.38
C PHE A 156 16.02 -13.85 -13.62
N PHE A 157 17.05 -13.35 -14.30
CA PHE A 157 18.13 -12.62 -13.66
C PHE A 157 17.56 -11.29 -13.17
N LEU A 158 17.44 -11.14 -11.84
CA LEU A 158 16.78 -10.01 -11.19
C LEU A 158 17.74 -8.85 -10.99
N GLY A 159 17.33 -7.64 -11.33
CA GLY A 159 18.06 -6.42 -11.04
C GLY A 159 17.18 -5.27 -10.57
N ALA A 160 17.82 -4.20 -10.13
CA ALA A 160 17.15 -2.99 -9.67
C ALA A 160 17.95 -1.73 -9.99
N ALA A 161 17.26 -0.60 -10.15
CA ALA A 161 17.92 0.70 -10.21
C ALA A 161 18.38 1.17 -8.82
N GLU A 162 19.52 1.85 -8.72
CA GLU A 162 19.93 2.56 -7.51
C GLU A 162 20.43 3.98 -7.82
N ASN A 163 20.15 4.95 -6.95
CA ASN A 163 20.71 6.30 -7.09
C ASN A 163 21.76 6.50 -5.99
N PRO A 164 23.06 6.53 -6.33
CA PRO A 164 24.13 6.70 -5.35
C PRO A 164 24.24 8.13 -4.80
N PHE A 165 23.65 9.13 -5.44
CA PHE A 165 23.76 10.55 -5.05
C PHE A 165 22.52 11.12 -4.35
N ALA A 166 21.43 10.35 -4.26
CA ALA A 166 20.24 10.78 -3.56
C ALA A 166 20.48 10.84 -2.04
N GLU A 167 19.98 11.89 -1.39
CA GLU A 167 20.13 12.05 0.06
C GLU A 167 19.10 11.19 0.85
N PRO A 168 19.43 10.76 2.09
CA PRO A 168 20.76 10.86 2.73
C PRO A 168 21.78 9.90 2.10
N PHE A 169 22.94 10.41 1.68
CA PHE A 169 23.97 9.66 0.96
C PHE A 169 24.42 8.39 1.70
N ASP A 170 24.67 8.47 3.00
CA ASP A 170 25.14 7.35 3.81
C ASP A 170 24.13 6.19 3.92
N PHE A 171 22.84 6.44 3.65
CA PHE A 171 21.80 5.40 3.66
C PHE A 171 21.66 4.66 2.31
N ARG A 172 22.30 5.13 1.23
CA ARG A 172 22.19 4.51 -0.09
C ARG A 172 22.78 3.09 -0.16
N PRO A 173 23.96 2.81 0.43
CA PRO A 173 24.49 1.44 0.53
C PRO A 173 23.53 0.48 1.25
N PHE A 174 22.91 0.90 2.35
CA PHE A 174 21.93 0.09 3.10
C PHE A 174 20.63 -0.13 2.30
N ARG A 175 20.19 0.85 1.50
CA ARG A 175 19.05 0.70 0.59
C ARG A 175 19.34 -0.33 -0.52
N LEU A 176 20.55 -0.32 -1.07
CA LEU A 176 21.01 -1.34 -2.02
C LEU A 176 21.04 -2.72 -1.34
N ALA A 177 21.58 -2.84 -0.13
CA ALA A 177 21.57 -4.08 0.64
C ALA A 177 20.15 -4.64 0.85
N LYS A 178 19.16 -3.78 1.11
CA LYS A 178 17.74 -4.18 1.24
C LYS A 178 17.18 -4.76 -0.06
N LYS A 179 17.59 -4.24 -1.23
CA LYS A 179 17.22 -4.77 -2.56
C LYS A 179 17.96 -6.07 -2.89
N ALA A 180 19.25 -6.18 -2.54
CA ALA A 180 20.02 -7.41 -2.73
C ALA A 180 19.39 -8.58 -1.96
N ARG A 181 19.09 -8.38 -0.67
CA ARG A 181 18.37 -9.35 0.18
C ARG A 181 16.97 -9.71 -0.35
N ALA A 182 16.28 -8.77 -1.01
CA ALA A 182 14.99 -9.02 -1.65
C ALA A 182 15.09 -9.90 -2.91
N GLY A 183 16.25 -9.98 -3.55
CA GLY A 183 16.51 -10.90 -4.67
C GLY A 183 17.40 -10.33 -5.79
N ALA A 184 17.65 -9.02 -5.82
CA ALA A 184 18.43 -8.40 -6.88
C ALA A 184 19.88 -8.93 -6.92
N ARG A 185 20.35 -9.28 -8.11
CA ARG A 185 21.72 -9.75 -8.39
C ARG A 185 22.55 -8.77 -9.20
N PHE A 186 21.91 -7.87 -9.94
CA PHE A 186 22.60 -6.74 -10.58
C PHE A 186 21.92 -5.42 -10.27
N PHE A 187 22.70 -4.35 -10.31
CA PHE A 187 22.23 -2.98 -10.11
C PHE A 187 22.69 -2.12 -11.27
N GLN A 188 21.79 -1.30 -11.80
CA GLN A 188 22.13 -0.22 -12.72
C GLN A 188 21.99 1.09 -11.96
N THR A 189 23.03 1.92 -11.95
CA THR A 189 22.97 3.18 -11.22
C THR A 189 22.28 4.26 -12.04
N GLN A 190 21.74 5.27 -11.35
CA GLN A 190 21.46 6.57 -11.96
C GLN A 190 22.75 7.19 -12.52
N ILE A 191 22.61 8.15 -13.45
CA ILE A 191 23.71 8.81 -14.18
C ILE A 191 24.83 9.29 -13.23
N ILE A 192 26.07 8.93 -13.54
CA ILE A 192 27.28 9.34 -12.81
C ILE A 192 28.00 10.45 -13.60
N TYR A 193 28.09 11.63 -13.00
CA TYR A 193 29.05 12.68 -13.40
C TYR A 193 30.09 12.98 -12.32
N ASN A 194 29.71 12.93 -11.03
CA ASN A 194 30.67 12.95 -9.92
C ASN A 194 31.22 11.54 -9.64
N VAL A 195 32.33 11.18 -10.30
CA VAL A 195 32.99 9.87 -10.17
C VAL A 195 33.59 9.67 -8.77
N ASP A 196 34.13 10.72 -8.14
CA ASP A 196 34.73 10.61 -6.81
C ASP A 196 33.71 10.31 -5.71
N LYS A 197 32.53 10.92 -5.77
CA LYS A 197 31.41 10.60 -4.86
C LYS A 197 30.86 9.20 -5.15
N PHE A 198 30.88 8.75 -6.41
CA PHE A 198 30.55 7.36 -6.75
C PHE A 198 31.57 6.35 -6.22
N ARG A 199 32.87 6.68 -6.24
CA ARG A 199 33.93 5.83 -5.65
C ARG A 199 33.69 5.62 -4.15
N LYS A 200 33.36 6.68 -3.40
CA LYS A 200 32.97 6.62 -1.98
C LYS A 200 31.72 5.77 -1.72
N PHE A 201 30.76 5.76 -2.66
CA PHE A 201 29.60 4.89 -2.58
C PHE A 201 30.00 3.41 -2.78
N MET A 202 30.86 3.11 -3.76
CA MET A 202 31.38 1.76 -4.01
C MET A 202 32.26 1.24 -2.87
N GLU A 203 33.07 2.10 -2.23
CA GLU A 203 33.81 1.79 -1.00
C GLU A 203 32.85 1.33 0.12
N LYS A 204 31.79 2.08 0.39
CA LYS A 204 30.77 1.68 1.38
C LYS A 204 30.02 0.40 1.01
N LEU A 205 29.85 0.07 -0.28
CA LEU A 205 29.31 -1.23 -0.69
C LEU A 205 30.29 -2.37 -0.41
N LYS A 206 31.59 -2.14 -0.63
CA LYS A 206 32.65 -3.10 -0.33
C LYS A 206 32.76 -3.36 1.18
N ASP A 207 32.70 -2.31 2.00
CA ASP A 207 32.73 -2.43 3.47
C ASP A 207 31.53 -3.23 4.03
N LEU A 208 30.41 -3.26 3.30
CA LEU A 208 29.23 -4.07 3.59
C LEU A 208 29.25 -5.47 2.95
N GLY A 209 30.33 -5.86 2.25
CA GLY A 209 30.47 -7.13 1.52
C GLY A 209 29.67 -7.23 0.21
N LEU A 210 28.92 -6.19 -0.16
CA LEU A 210 27.94 -6.25 -1.26
C LEU A 210 28.58 -6.36 -2.64
N THR A 211 29.82 -5.89 -2.81
CA THR A 211 30.56 -5.99 -4.09
C THR A 211 30.92 -7.42 -4.50
N GLU A 212 30.78 -8.38 -3.58
CA GLU A 212 30.96 -9.82 -3.87
C GLU A 212 29.62 -10.53 -4.10
N GLU A 213 28.52 -10.02 -3.52
CA GLU A 213 27.17 -10.59 -3.67
C GLU A 213 26.46 -10.17 -4.97
N VAL A 214 26.70 -8.94 -5.45
CA VAL A 214 25.94 -8.34 -6.56
C VAL A 214 26.80 -7.54 -7.54
N TYR A 215 26.35 -7.47 -8.80
CA TYR A 215 27.05 -6.77 -9.88
C TYR A 215 26.57 -5.33 -10.02
N VAL A 216 27.47 -4.33 -9.96
CA VAL A 216 27.12 -2.92 -10.20
C VAL A 216 27.51 -2.49 -11.61
N LEU A 217 26.53 -1.96 -12.36
CA LEU A 217 26.69 -1.34 -13.67
C LEU A 217 26.55 0.17 -13.51
N ALA A 218 27.63 0.91 -13.79
CA ALA A 218 27.67 2.36 -13.67
C ALA A 218 26.84 3.05 -14.78
N GLY A 219 25.91 3.92 -14.40
CA GLY A 219 25.04 4.66 -15.31
C GLY A 219 25.78 5.82 -16.01
N ILE A 220 25.78 5.82 -17.34
CA ILE A 220 26.50 6.78 -18.19
C ILE A 220 25.51 7.47 -19.13
N THR A 221 25.58 8.80 -19.25
CA THR A 221 24.84 9.56 -20.27
C THR A 221 25.79 10.54 -20.96
N PRO A 222 25.88 10.55 -22.30
CA PRO A 222 26.59 11.61 -23.03
C PRO A 222 25.76 12.91 -23.01
N PRO A 223 26.27 14.03 -22.47
CA PRO A 223 25.56 15.29 -22.49
C PRO A 223 25.55 15.89 -23.92
N LYS A 224 24.44 15.68 -24.64
CA LYS A 224 24.22 16.10 -26.05
C LYS A 224 24.32 17.62 -26.28
N SER A 225 24.19 18.43 -25.22
CA SER A 225 24.34 19.89 -25.28
C SER A 225 24.61 20.50 -23.89
N LEU A 226 25.13 21.73 -23.88
CA LEU A 226 25.27 22.54 -22.67
C LEU A 226 23.93 22.79 -21.96
N GLY A 227 22.84 22.96 -22.72
CA GLY A 227 21.49 23.13 -22.17
C GLY A 227 21.01 21.88 -21.43
N MET A 228 21.24 20.69 -22.01
CA MET A 228 20.96 19.40 -21.37
C MET A 228 21.76 19.24 -20.06
N ALA A 229 23.07 19.58 -20.08
CA ALA A 229 23.92 19.49 -18.90
C ALA A 229 23.51 20.47 -17.78
N LYS A 230 23.19 21.73 -18.11
CA LYS A 230 22.64 22.70 -17.16
C LYS A 230 21.27 22.25 -16.64
N TYR A 231 20.40 21.67 -17.47
CA TYR A 231 19.13 21.10 -17.02
C TYR A 231 19.33 19.96 -16.01
N MET A 232 20.19 18.99 -16.34
CA MET A 232 20.57 17.89 -15.44
C MET A 232 21.14 18.39 -14.11
N LYS A 233 21.96 19.45 -14.13
CA LYS A 233 22.54 20.03 -12.91
C LYS A 233 21.50 20.68 -11.98
N TYR A 234 20.56 21.42 -12.53
CA TYR A 234 19.69 22.32 -11.75
C TYR A 234 18.25 21.82 -11.54
N ASN A 235 17.77 20.87 -12.35
CA ASN A 235 16.36 20.48 -12.39
C ASN A 235 16.10 18.97 -12.20
N VAL A 236 17.13 18.13 -12.15
CA VAL A 236 16.98 16.67 -11.96
C VAL A 236 17.34 16.28 -10.51
N PRO A 237 16.37 15.91 -9.65
CA PRO A 237 16.64 15.62 -8.25
C PRO A 237 17.55 14.40 -8.06
N GLY A 238 18.54 14.54 -7.17
CA GLY A 238 19.49 13.46 -6.87
C GLY A 238 20.46 13.14 -8.02
N LEU A 239 20.69 14.07 -8.93
CA LEU A 239 21.79 14.02 -9.90
C LEU A 239 22.82 15.11 -9.54
N GLU A 240 24.11 14.79 -9.59
CA GLU A 240 25.18 15.71 -9.24
C GLU A 240 26.13 15.92 -10.42
N VAL A 241 26.08 17.11 -11.03
CA VAL A 241 26.87 17.49 -12.20
C VAL A 241 27.97 18.50 -11.78
N PRO A 242 29.25 18.12 -11.77
CA PRO A 242 30.35 19.03 -11.46
C PRO A 242 30.41 20.23 -12.42
N ASP A 243 30.89 21.38 -11.94
CA ASP A 243 31.04 22.58 -12.79
C ASP A 243 32.04 22.38 -13.93
N GLU A 244 33.03 21.52 -13.76
CA GLU A 244 33.98 21.13 -14.81
C GLU A 244 33.27 20.57 -16.06
N ILE A 245 32.25 19.73 -15.89
CA ILE A 245 31.46 19.16 -17.00
C ILE A 245 30.73 20.27 -17.77
N ILE A 246 30.24 21.30 -17.06
CA ILE A 246 29.61 22.47 -17.68
C ILE A 246 30.65 23.30 -18.45
N GLN A 247 31.82 23.56 -17.85
CA GLN A 247 32.91 24.34 -18.44
C GLN A 247 33.50 23.67 -19.69
N ARG A 248 33.68 22.35 -19.67
CA ARG A 248 34.11 21.56 -20.84
C ARG A 248 33.14 21.74 -22.02
N LEU A 249 31.84 21.56 -21.80
CA LEU A 249 30.81 21.73 -22.83
C LEU A 249 30.65 23.18 -23.32
N GLU A 250 30.87 24.16 -22.45
CA GLU A 250 30.81 25.58 -22.81
C GLU A 250 32.00 25.98 -23.70
N SER A 251 33.19 25.45 -23.39
CA SER A 251 34.46 25.71 -24.11
C SER A 251 34.62 24.89 -25.40
N ALA A 252 33.97 23.72 -25.50
CA ALA A 252 34.09 22.82 -26.64
C ALA A 252 33.61 23.47 -27.95
N LYS A 253 34.27 23.17 -29.07
CA LYS A 253 33.80 23.63 -30.41
C LYS A 253 32.55 22.87 -30.82
N ASP A 254 32.62 21.54 -30.84
CA ASP A 254 31.47 20.65 -31.02
C ASP A 254 31.06 20.06 -29.65
N LYS A 255 29.81 20.33 -29.26
CA LYS A 255 29.24 19.94 -27.96
C LYS A 255 28.80 18.48 -27.94
N LYS A 256 28.48 17.89 -29.10
CA LYS A 256 28.13 16.48 -29.21
C LYS A 256 29.40 15.62 -29.09
N GLU A 257 30.44 16.00 -29.81
CA GLU A 257 31.74 15.34 -29.75
C GLU A 257 32.33 15.40 -28.33
N GLU A 258 32.30 16.56 -27.67
CA GLU A 258 32.70 16.67 -26.27
C GLU A 258 31.80 15.83 -25.34
N GLY A 259 30.49 15.76 -25.60
CA GLY A 259 29.58 14.90 -24.85
C GLY A 259 29.88 13.40 -24.97
N ILE A 260 30.38 12.96 -26.13
CA ILE A 260 30.90 11.59 -26.32
C ILE A 260 32.21 11.42 -25.55
N GLN A 261 33.15 12.37 -25.64
CA GLN A 261 34.42 12.29 -24.91
C GLN A 261 34.21 12.26 -23.39
N ILE A 262 33.31 13.09 -22.84
CA ILE A 262 32.92 13.06 -21.42
C ILE A 262 32.40 11.68 -21.01
N ALA A 263 31.53 11.05 -21.82
CA ALA A 263 31.05 9.71 -21.54
C ALA A 263 32.18 8.67 -21.57
N VAL A 264 33.11 8.76 -22.52
CA VAL A 264 34.29 7.88 -22.62
C VAL A 264 35.21 8.07 -21.40
N ASP A 265 35.50 9.30 -20.98
CA ASP A 265 36.34 9.60 -19.83
C ASP A 265 35.76 9.01 -18.53
N ILE A 266 34.45 9.18 -18.32
CA ILE A 266 33.74 8.61 -17.16
C ILE A 266 33.79 7.08 -17.23
N ILE A 267 33.59 6.47 -18.40
CA ILE A 267 33.68 5.01 -18.58
C ILE A 267 35.08 4.49 -18.19
N GLN A 268 36.17 5.15 -18.59
CA GLN A 268 37.51 4.72 -18.19
C GLN A 268 37.69 4.83 -16.67
N GLN A 269 37.28 5.93 -16.04
CA GLN A 269 37.42 6.10 -14.59
C GLN A 269 36.58 5.11 -13.78
N VAL A 270 35.35 4.78 -14.19
CA VAL A 270 34.52 3.80 -13.45
C VAL A 270 34.99 2.35 -13.65
N LYS A 271 35.66 2.03 -14.76
CA LYS A 271 36.30 0.72 -14.97
C LYS A 271 37.43 0.44 -13.96
N GLU A 272 38.05 1.48 -13.43
CA GLU A 272 39.12 1.37 -12.42
C GLU A 272 38.58 1.18 -10.98
N ILE A 273 37.28 1.38 -10.75
CA ILE A 273 36.68 1.29 -9.41
C ILE A 273 36.37 -0.18 -9.06
N PRO A 274 36.94 -0.75 -7.99
CA PRO A 274 36.64 -2.12 -7.57
C PRO A 274 35.14 -2.34 -7.31
N GLY A 275 34.62 -3.48 -7.77
CA GLY A 275 33.20 -3.84 -7.67
C GLY A 275 32.31 -3.28 -8.79
N VAL A 276 32.80 -2.37 -9.65
CA VAL A 276 32.11 -2.01 -10.89
C VAL A 276 32.34 -3.12 -11.92
N ARG A 277 31.26 -3.68 -12.44
CA ARG A 277 31.27 -4.88 -13.31
C ARG A 277 30.65 -4.64 -14.69
N GLY A 278 30.24 -3.40 -14.96
CA GLY A 278 29.83 -2.96 -16.29
C GLY A 278 29.42 -1.50 -16.33
N VAL A 279 28.88 -1.08 -17.47
CA VAL A 279 28.26 0.24 -17.66
C VAL A 279 26.88 0.13 -18.28
N HIS A 280 25.99 1.05 -17.93
CA HIS A 280 24.66 1.20 -18.51
C HIS A 280 24.56 2.56 -19.21
N ILE A 281 24.54 2.55 -20.56
CA ILE A 281 24.62 3.75 -21.40
C ILE A 281 23.20 4.23 -21.77
N MET A 282 22.77 5.30 -21.12
CA MET A 282 21.48 5.99 -21.34
C MET A 282 21.69 7.17 -22.30
N ALA A 283 21.68 6.90 -23.60
CA ALA A 283 21.82 7.91 -24.66
C ALA A 283 20.44 8.48 -25.06
N ILE A 284 19.88 9.32 -24.20
CA ILE A 284 18.51 9.86 -24.30
C ILE A 284 18.27 10.55 -25.66
N GLU A 285 17.38 9.97 -26.47
CA GLU A 285 17.05 10.39 -27.84
C GLU A 285 18.29 10.59 -28.73
N TRP A 286 19.32 9.77 -28.53
CA TRP A 286 20.57 9.81 -29.28
C TRP A 286 21.28 8.45 -29.27
N GLU A 287 20.51 7.38 -29.47
CA GLU A 287 21.00 6.00 -29.44
C GLU A 287 22.13 5.74 -30.48
N GLU A 288 22.25 6.58 -31.52
CA GLU A 288 23.36 6.53 -32.50
C GLU A 288 24.74 6.87 -31.89
N ALA A 289 24.80 7.49 -30.71
CA ALA A 289 26.06 7.75 -30.01
C ALA A 289 26.65 6.49 -29.36
N VAL A 290 25.82 5.49 -29.03
CA VAL A 290 26.26 4.32 -28.24
C VAL A 290 27.37 3.52 -28.94
N PRO A 291 27.26 3.16 -30.25
CA PRO A 291 28.34 2.46 -30.94
C PRO A 291 29.69 3.20 -30.91
N GLU A 292 29.68 4.53 -30.96
CA GLU A 292 30.90 5.34 -30.97
C GLU A 292 31.52 5.45 -29.57
N ILE A 293 30.70 5.65 -28.54
CA ILE A 293 31.14 5.62 -27.13
C ILE A 293 31.77 4.26 -26.80
N VAL A 294 31.14 3.16 -27.19
CA VAL A 294 31.65 1.79 -26.91
C VAL A 294 32.98 1.52 -27.62
N LYS A 295 33.14 1.95 -28.88
CA LYS A 295 34.43 1.84 -29.60
C LYS A 295 35.52 2.64 -28.90
N ARG A 296 35.30 3.93 -28.65
CA ARG A 296 36.29 4.84 -28.02
C ARG A 296 36.64 4.46 -26.58
N ALA A 297 35.71 3.84 -25.86
CA ALA A 297 35.96 3.29 -24.52
C ALA A 297 36.80 1.99 -24.53
N GLY A 298 37.11 1.43 -25.70
CA GLY A 298 37.81 0.14 -25.83
C GLY A 298 36.94 -1.04 -25.37
N LEU A 299 35.62 -0.94 -25.55
CA LEU A 299 34.63 -1.94 -25.14
C LEU A 299 34.09 -2.78 -26.30
N SER A 300 34.53 -2.50 -27.54
CA SER A 300 34.19 -3.22 -28.78
C SER A 300 35.41 -4.04 -29.27
N PRO A 301 35.23 -5.21 -29.91
CA PRO A 301 33.97 -5.90 -30.21
C PRO A 301 33.30 -6.48 -28.95
N ARG A 302 31.97 -6.65 -28.99
CA ARG A 302 31.25 -7.50 -28.03
C ARG A 302 31.28 -8.95 -28.50
N GLU A 303 31.13 -9.88 -27.57
CA GLU A 303 31.01 -11.30 -27.91
C GLU A 303 29.72 -11.54 -28.70
N SER A 304 29.76 -12.44 -29.69
CA SER A 304 28.53 -12.78 -30.42
C SER A 304 27.57 -13.45 -29.47
N ILE A 305 26.41 -12.83 -29.29
CA ILE A 305 25.25 -13.46 -28.66
C ILE A 305 24.90 -14.70 -29.51
N ALA A 306 24.65 -15.85 -28.87
CA ALA A 306 24.07 -17.01 -29.56
C ALA A 306 22.71 -16.61 -30.17
N GLU A 307 22.25 -17.30 -31.22
CA GLU A 307 20.99 -16.92 -31.90
C GLU A 307 19.79 -16.93 -30.95
N MET A 308 19.45 -15.74 -30.45
CA MET A 308 18.26 -15.48 -29.66
C MET A 308 17.11 -15.20 -30.58
N HIS A 309 16.10 -16.06 -30.51
CA HIS A 309 14.81 -15.84 -31.14
C HIS A 309 13.71 -16.06 -30.09
N PRO A 310 12.55 -15.41 -30.24
CA PRO A 310 11.34 -15.80 -29.53
C PRO A 310 11.06 -17.31 -29.75
N PRO A 311 10.31 -17.98 -28.86
CA PRO A 311 10.04 -19.42 -28.95
C PRO A 311 9.08 -19.81 -30.10
N PHE A 312 8.87 -18.92 -31.07
CA PHE A 312 8.04 -19.09 -32.26
C PHE A 312 8.84 -18.64 -33.49
N VAL A 313 8.68 -19.37 -34.60
CA VAL A 313 9.37 -19.07 -35.85
C VAL A 313 8.77 -17.80 -36.47
N VAL A 314 9.62 -16.82 -36.78
CA VAL A 314 9.26 -15.67 -37.62
C VAL A 314 9.85 -15.91 -39.00
N GLU A 315 9.07 -16.46 -39.91
CA GLU A 315 9.49 -16.62 -41.31
C GLU A 315 9.68 -15.25 -41.97
N LYS A 316 10.94 -14.86 -42.18
CA LYS A 316 11.27 -13.71 -43.04
C LYS A 316 11.09 -14.11 -44.50
N VAL A 317 9.89 -13.89 -45.04
CA VAL A 317 9.66 -13.91 -46.49
C VAL A 317 10.43 -12.73 -47.11
N VAL A 318 11.62 -13.02 -47.65
CA VAL A 318 12.40 -12.04 -48.40
C VAL A 318 11.93 -12.07 -49.85
N GLU A 319 10.94 -11.23 -50.17
CA GLU A 319 10.52 -11.02 -51.56
C GLU A 319 11.67 -10.38 -52.35
N LYS A 320 12.32 -11.21 -53.18
CA LYS A 320 13.39 -10.78 -54.05
C LYS A 320 12.77 -10.27 -55.35
N ILE A 321 12.47 -8.97 -55.42
CA ILE A 321 11.98 -8.33 -56.65
C ILE A 321 13.05 -8.46 -57.73
N VAL A 322 12.81 -9.33 -58.70
CA VAL A 322 13.61 -9.46 -59.92
C VAL A 322 12.89 -8.73 -61.03
N GLU A 323 13.27 -7.48 -61.28
CA GLU A 323 12.77 -6.74 -62.44
C GLU A 323 13.27 -7.42 -63.73
N LYS A 324 12.33 -7.96 -64.52
CA LYS A 324 12.55 -8.32 -65.92
C LYS A 324 11.81 -7.33 -66.81
N PRO A 325 12.41 -6.85 -67.91
CA PRO A 325 11.71 -6.02 -68.87
C PRO A 325 10.62 -6.84 -69.56
N VAL A 326 9.40 -6.29 -69.61
CA VAL A 326 8.24 -6.92 -70.27
C VAL A 326 8.09 -6.33 -71.66
N GLU A 327 8.25 -7.15 -72.70
CA GLU A 327 7.80 -6.78 -74.04
C GLU A 327 6.27 -6.82 -74.10
N VAL A 328 5.68 -5.75 -74.62
CA VAL A 328 4.23 -5.57 -74.67
C VAL A 328 3.65 -6.29 -75.88
N VAL A 329 2.88 -7.36 -75.64
CA VAL A 329 1.92 -7.89 -76.60
C VAL A 329 0.53 -7.79 -75.98
N VAL A 330 -0.32 -6.98 -76.60
CA VAL A 330 -1.72 -6.76 -76.18
C VAL A 330 -2.59 -7.80 -76.84
N GLU A 331 -3.35 -8.61 -76.06
CA GLU A 331 -4.64 -9.09 -76.55
C GLU A 331 -5.65 -9.48 -75.46
N LYS A 332 -6.88 -8.94 -75.63
CA LYS A 332 -8.20 -9.33 -75.11
C LYS A 332 -8.42 -9.70 -73.63
N ILE A 333 -9.22 -8.83 -73.01
CA ILE A 333 -10.02 -9.10 -71.80
C ILE A 333 -10.99 -10.26 -72.03
N VAL A 334 -10.99 -11.23 -71.11
CA VAL A 334 -12.12 -12.14 -70.84
C VAL A 334 -12.24 -12.26 -69.33
N GLU A 335 -13.36 -11.82 -68.76
CA GLU A 335 -13.67 -12.02 -67.34
C GLU A 335 -14.05 -13.48 -67.08
N LYS A 336 -13.35 -14.15 -66.15
CA LYS A 336 -13.80 -15.39 -65.49
C LYS A 336 -13.33 -15.42 -64.02
N PRO A 337 -14.05 -16.13 -63.14
CA PRO A 337 -13.97 -15.92 -61.70
C PRO A 337 -12.73 -16.55 -61.06
N VAL A 338 -12.36 -16.01 -59.89
CA VAL A 338 -11.30 -16.55 -59.04
C VAL A 338 -11.80 -17.83 -58.37
N GLU A 339 -11.23 -18.98 -58.73
CA GLU A 339 -11.39 -20.22 -57.98
C GLU A 339 -10.55 -20.19 -56.70
N VAL A 340 -11.19 -20.47 -55.55
CA VAL A 340 -10.50 -20.66 -54.27
C VAL A 340 -9.90 -22.06 -54.25
N ILE A 341 -8.58 -22.16 -54.40
CA ILE A 341 -7.86 -23.43 -54.23
C ILE A 341 -7.77 -23.75 -52.74
N VAL A 342 -8.44 -24.81 -52.33
CA VAL A 342 -8.35 -25.39 -50.99
C VAL A 342 -7.15 -26.34 -50.97
N GLU A 343 -6.08 -25.97 -50.28
CA GLU A 343 -5.00 -26.93 -50.01
C GLU A 343 -5.41 -27.97 -48.97
N LYS A 344 -5.00 -29.21 -49.23
CA LYS A 344 -5.56 -30.42 -48.66
C LYS A 344 -4.65 -30.94 -47.55
N ILE A 345 -5.09 -30.87 -46.30
CA ILE A 345 -4.34 -31.48 -45.18
C ILE A 345 -4.26 -32.99 -45.42
N VAL A 346 -3.03 -33.51 -45.51
CA VAL A 346 -2.76 -34.95 -45.53
C VAL A 346 -2.24 -35.32 -44.14
N GLU A 347 -3.13 -35.87 -43.31
CA GLU A 347 -2.72 -36.48 -42.05
C GLU A 347 -1.91 -37.75 -42.33
N LYS A 348 -0.79 -37.89 -41.62
CA LYS A 348 0.06 -39.07 -41.68
C LYS A 348 0.23 -39.61 -40.27
N GLU A 349 -0.42 -40.73 -39.99
CA GLU A 349 -0.39 -41.34 -38.66
C GLU A 349 1.04 -41.75 -38.27
N ILE A 350 1.44 -41.38 -37.05
CA ILE A 350 2.66 -41.87 -36.41
C ILE A 350 2.22 -42.91 -35.38
N PRO A 351 2.58 -44.20 -35.53
CA PRO A 351 2.22 -45.20 -34.53
C PRO A 351 3.04 -44.98 -33.26
N LEU A 352 2.34 -44.74 -32.15
CA LEU A 352 2.91 -44.72 -30.80
C LEU A 352 2.73 -46.09 -30.17
N GLU A 353 3.79 -46.89 -30.12
CA GLU A 353 3.85 -48.06 -29.25
C GLU A 353 3.96 -47.60 -27.78
N VAL A 354 2.92 -47.84 -27.00
CA VAL A 354 2.93 -47.66 -25.54
C VAL A 354 2.26 -48.87 -24.90
N GLU A 355 3.05 -49.79 -24.36
CA GLU A 355 2.54 -50.73 -23.35
C GLU A 355 2.23 -49.95 -22.06
N MET A 356 0.96 -49.95 -21.60
CA MET A 356 0.58 -50.06 -20.18
C MET A 356 -0.95 -50.00 -19.94
N ALA A 357 -1.46 -51.01 -19.23
CA ALA A 357 -2.70 -51.04 -18.43
C ALA A 357 -4.03 -50.50 -19.05
N GLY A 358 -4.77 -51.39 -19.70
CA GLY A 358 -6.03 -51.07 -20.42
C GLY A 358 -7.24 -50.58 -19.61
N GLU A 359 -7.23 -50.62 -18.27
CA GLU A 359 -8.39 -50.16 -17.47
C GLU A 359 -8.47 -48.63 -17.33
N LYS A 360 -7.33 -47.92 -17.34
CA LYS A 360 -7.32 -46.45 -17.12
C LYS A 360 -7.71 -45.64 -18.35
N ILE A 361 -7.59 -46.22 -19.55
CA ILE A 361 -7.92 -45.53 -20.80
C ILE A 361 -9.44 -45.49 -21.01
N SER A 362 -10.15 -46.58 -20.72
CA SER A 362 -11.63 -46.64 -20.83
C SER A 362 -12.32 -45.61 -19.93
N ALA A 363 -11.89 -45.48 -18.68
CA ALA A 363 -12.42 -44.46 -17.76
C ALA A 363 -12.18 -43.02 -18.25
N LEU A 364 -11.04 -42.76 -18.91
CA LEU A 364 -10.76 -41.43 -19.49
C LEU A 364 -11.66 -41.12 -20.70
N ILE A 365 -11.99 -42.16 -21.49
CA ILE A 365 -12.87 -42.06 -22.66
C ILE A 365 -14.32 -41.78 -22.22
N GLU A 366 -14.82 -42.45 -21.19
CA GLU A 366 -16.15 -42.16 -20.62
C GLU A 366 -16.25 -40.72 -20.09
N ILE A 367 -15.28 -40.28 -19.27
CA ILE A 367 -15.23 -38.91 -18.74
C ILE A 367 -15.21 -37.87 -19.87
N LEU A 368 -14.44 -38.11 -20.94
CA LEU A 368 -14.41 -37.22 -22.11
C LEU A 368 -15.72 -37.20 -22.89
N SER A 369 -16.45 -38.33 -22.94
CA SER A 369 -17.78 -38.42 -23.57
C SER A 369 -18.82 -37.62 -22.77
N ASP A 370 -18.85 -37.78 -21.45
CA ASP A 370 -19.77 -37.07 -20.55
C ASP A 370 -19.51 -35.55 -20.54
N LEU A 371 -18.24 -35.14 -20.57
CA LEU A 371 -17.88 -33.73 -20.68
C LEU A 371 -18.39 -33.12 -22.01
N LYS A 372 -18.32 -33.90 -23.09
CA LYS A 372 -18.78 -33.49 -24.44
C LYS A 372 -20.32 -33.43 -24.51
N ALA A 373 -21.02 -34.34 -23.82
CA ALA A 373 -22.48 -34.28 -23.66
C ALA A 373 -22.91 -33.07 -22.81
N SER A 374 -22.22 -32.81 -21.70
CA SER A 374 -22.48 -31.65 -20.83
C SER A 374 -22.28 -30.31 -21.57
N LEU A 375 -21.20 -30.19 -22.35
CA LEU A 375 -20.96 -29.02 -23.21
C LEU A 375 -22.04 -28.83 -24.28
N LYS A 376 -22.60 -29.92 -24.83
CA LYS A 376 -23.69 -29.85 -25.81
C LYS A 376 -25.00 -29.36 -25.18
N ASN A 377 -25.31 -29.81 -23.97
CA ASN A 377 -26.50 -29.38 -23.22
C ASN A 377 -26.40 -27.91 -22.76
N LEU A 378 -25.20 -27.46 -22.37
CA LEU A 378 -24.92 -26.06 -22.06
C LEU A 378 -25.16 -25.15 -23.28
N ARG A 379 -24.74 -25.60 -24.46
CA ARG A 379 -24.94 -24.86 -25.72
C ARG A 379 -26.41 -24.73 -26.11
N SER A 380 -27.20 -25.80 -26.02
CA SER A 380 -28.65 -25.72 -26.25
C SER A 380 -29.38 -24.89 -25.19
N GLY A 381 -28.85 -24.86 -23.96
CA GLY A 381 -29.37 -23.99 -22.89
C GLY A 381 -29.14 -22.50 -23.18
N MET A 382 -28.00 -22.14 -23.79
CA MET A 382 -27.73 -20.77 -24.25
C MET A 382 -28.60 -20.39 -25.44
N GLU A 383 -28.76 -21.28 -26.43
CA GLU A 383 -29.64 -21.07 -27.59
C GLU A 383 -31.12 -20.85 -27.15
N SER A 384 -31.60 -21.62 -26.16
CA SER A 384 -32.93 -21.40 -25.55
C SER A 384 -33.05 -20.08 -24.76
N LEU A 385 -31.94 -19.52 -24.27
CA LEU A 385 -31.90 -18.25 -23.55
C LEU A 385 -31.92 -17.07 -24.54
N GLU A 386 -31.23 -17.19 -25.66
CA GLU A 386 -31.30 -16.24 -26.78
C GLU A 386 -32.71 -16.20 -27.40
N GLU A 387 -33.37 -17.35 -27.64
CA GLU A 387 -34.79 -17.37 -28.07
C GLU A 387 -35.75 -16.74 -27.04
N GLY A 388 -35.45 -16.88 -25.74
CA GLY A 388 -36.21 -16.25 -24.66
C GLY A 388 -36.05 -14.72 -24.65
N ILE A 389 -34.84 -14.23 -24.89
CA ILE A 389 -34.53 -12.81 -25.02
C ILE A 389 -35.22 -12.21 -26.24
N VAL A 390 -35.16 -12.86 -27.41
CA VAL A 390 -35.83 -12.39 -28.63
C VAL A 390 -37.34 -12.29 -28.45
N LYS A 391 -37.98 -13.26 -27.77
CA LYS A 391 -39.42 -13.18 -27.45
C LYS A 391 -39.76 -12.03 -26.50
N LEU A 392 -38.92 -11.77 -25.50
CA LEU A 392 -39.08 -10.62 -24.59
C LEU A 392 -38.91 -9.29 -25.32
N GLU A 393 -38.00 -9.21 -26.30
CA GLU A 393 -37.84 -8.04 -27.17
C GLU A 393 -39.09 -7.84 -28.06
N GLU A 394 -39.64 -8.90 -28.66
CA GLU A 394 -40.89 -8.82 -29.45
C GLU A 394 -42.13 -8.44 -28.62
N GLU A 395 -42.23 -8.87 -27.35
CA GLU A 395 -43.33 -8.47 -26.45
C GLU A 395 -43.22 -7.01 -25.98
N PHE A 396 -42.01 -6.51 -25.70
CA PHE A 396 -41.81 -5.14 -25.20
C PHE A 396 -41.70 -4.07 -26.31
N LEU A 397 -41.24 -4.41 -27.52
CA LEU A 397 -41.07 -3.49 -28.64
C LEU A 397 -42.14 -3.71 -29.73
N GLY A 398 -43.38 -3.39 -29.39
CA GLY A 398 -44.52 -3.44 -30.32
C GLY A 398 -44.27 -2.69 -31.63
N LYS A 399 -44.43 -3.42 -32.75
CA LYS A 399 -44.14 -3.01 -34.13
C LYS A 399 -44.66 -1.60 -34.49
N LYS A 400 -43.78 -0.78 -35.09
CA LYS A 400 -44.19 0.26 -36.05
C LYS A 400 -43.41 0.12 -37.35
N GLU A 401 -44.15 -0.12 -38.43
CA GLU A 401 -43.64 -0.32 -39.78
C GLU A 401 -43.03 0.95 -40.36
N ALA A 402 -41.90 0.81 -41.06
CA ALA A 402 -41.31 1.89 -41.84
C ALA A 402 -41.98 2.00 -43.22
N ARG A 403 -42.37 3.22 -43.61
CA ARG A 403 -42.59 3.60 -45.02
C ARG A 403 -41.48 4.57 -45.45
N PRO A 404 -40.90 4.43 -46.65
CA PRO A 404 -39.75 5.22 -47.06
C PRO A 404 -40.17 6.60 -47.60
N ILE A 405 -39.46 7.66 -47.18
CA ILE A 405 -39.42 8.94 -47.88
C ILE A 405 -37.95 9.40 -47.94
N VAL A 406 -37.46 9.62 -49.17
CA VAL A 406 -36.10 10.10 -49.45
C VAL A 406 -36.05 11.62 -49.35
N ARG A 407 -35.00 12.18 -48.74
CA ARG A 407 -34.40 13.48 -49.11
C ARG A 407 -33.00 13.67 -48.53
N GLU A 408 -32.19 14.45 -49.24
CA GLU A 408 -30.74 14.56 -49.09
C GLU A 408 -30.30 15.51 -47.96
N ILE A 409 -29.06 15.35 -47.48
CA ILE A 409 -28.38 16.29 -46.56
C ILE A 409 -26.98 16.60 -47.13
N PRO A 410 -26.57 17.89 -47.26
CA PRO A 410 -25.30 18.27 -47.89
C PRO A 410 -24.09 18.25 -46.92
N LYS A 411 -22.89 18.16 -47.49
CA LYS A 411 -21.60 18.24 -46.77
C LYS A 411 -21.24 19.69 -46.40
N PRO A 412 -20.65 19.97 -45.22
CA PRO A 412 -19.93 21.22 -44.95
C PRO A 412 -18.56 21.23 -45.63
N ALA A 413 -18.15 22.39 -46.15
CA ALA A 413 -16.83 22.61 -46.75
C ALA A 413 -15.83 23.19 -45.72
N VAL A 414 -14.54 22.94 -45.94
CA VAL A 414 -13.43 23.53 -45.17
C VAL A 414 -12.99 24.82 -45.86
N GLU A 415 -12.90 25.92 -45.12
CA GLU A 415 -12.29 27.18 -45.60
C GLU A 415 -11.30 27.72 -44.56
N VAL A 416 -10.10 28.12 -45.00
CA VAL A 416 -8.99 28.59 -44.14
C VAL A 416 -8.88 30.11 -44.24
N LYS A 417 -8.71 30.81 -43.11
CA LYS A 417 -8.39 32.26 -43.09
C LYS A 417 -7.20 32.59 -42.17
N PRO A 418 -6.40 33.63 -42.50
CA PRO A 418 -5.08 33.90 -41.91
C PRO A 418 -5.15 34.68 -40.57
N PRO A 419 -4.04 34.79 -39.83
CA PRO A 419 -4.06 35.24 -38.42
C PRO A 419 -4.11 36.76 -38.27
N VAL A 420 -4.75 37.22 -37.18
CA VAL A 420 -4.78 38.62 -36.74
C VAL A 420 -4.34 38.72 -35.27
N LYS A 421 -3.66 39.83 -34.94
CA LYS A 421 -2.99 40.12 -33.66
C LYS A 421 -3.97 40.26 -32.48
N VAL A 422 -3.44 40.06 -31.28
CA VAL A 422 -4.09 40.42 -30.01
C VAL A 422 -3.39 41.64 -29.41
N GLU A 423 -4.15 42.69 -29.07
CA GLU A 423 -3.73 43.82 -28.23
C GLU A 423 -4.47 43.77 -26.87
N GLU A 424 -4.04 44.58 -25.91
CA GLU A 424 -4.31 44.39 -24.48
C GLU A 424 -5.54 45.16 -23.93
N ARG A 425 -6.35 44.47 -23.07
CA ARG A 425 -7.07 45.01 -21.86
C ARG A 425 -8.14 46.12 -22.11
N PRO A 426 -9.00 46.53 -21.13
CA PRO A 426 -8.99 46.31 -19.68
C PRO A 426 -10.34 45.82 -19.04
N VAL A 427 -10.55 46.17 -17.75
CA VAL A 427 -11.49 45.61 -16.75
C VAL A 427 -12.68 46.56 -16.49
N GLU A 428 -13.85 46.02 -16.07
CA GLU A 428 -14.95 46.56 -15.19
C GLU A 428 -16.32 45.94 -15.58
N ALA A 429 -17.38 45.82 -14.76
CA ALA A 429 -17.62 45.87 -13.31
C ALA A 429 -18.97 45.13 -12.98
N LYS A 430 -19.29 44.87 -11.70
CA LYS A 430 -20.62 44.35 -11.24
C LYS A 430 -21.66 45.48 -11.10
N PRO A 431 -22.97 45.17 -11.13
CA PRO A 431 -23.81 45.40 -9.93
C PRO A 431 -24.88 44.30 -9.65
N GLU A 432 -25.84 44.57 -8.73
CA GLU A 432 -26.55 43.57 -7.89
C GLU A 432 -28.10 43.49 -8.02
N LEU A 433 -28.66 42.35 -7.55
CA LEU A 433 -29.93 42.14 -6.78
C LEU A 433 -31.31 42.72 -7.22
N LYS A 434 -32.35 41.84 -7.33
CA LYS A 434 -33.53 41.74 -6.39
C LYS A 434 -34.71 40.80 -6.79
N ALA A 435 -35.16 39.99 -5.82
CA ALA A 435 -36.52 39.55 -5.38
C ALA A 435 -37.70 39.13 -6.34
N GLU A 436 -38.17 37.87 -6.15
CA GLU A 436 -39.53 37.33 -5.80
C GLU A 436 -40.87 37.99 -6.26
N PRO A 437 -41.99 37.23 -6.49
CA PRO A 437 -42.72 36.49 -5.42
C PRO A 437 -43.49 35.16 -5.78
N GLU A 438 -44.15 34.57 -4.78
CA GLU A 438 -44.96 33.31 -4.75
C GLU A 438 -46.36 33.36 -5.39
N VAL A 439 -46.94 32.18 -5.75
CA VAL A 439 -48.39 31.83 -5.62
C VAL A 439 -48.60 30.31 -5.42
N LYS A 440 -49.45 29.89 -4.47
CA LYS A 440 -50.03 28.51 -4.27
C LYS A 440 -51.46 28.38 -4.85
N PRO A 441 -51.99 27.15 -5.03
CA PRO A 441 -53.15 26.74 -4.19
C PRO A 441 -53.21 25.23 -3.82
N GLU A 442 -54.24 24.80 -3.09
CA GLU A 442 -54.34 23.53 -2.32
C GLU A 442 -55.77 22.88 -2.44
N LEU A 443 -56.18 21.70 -1.88
CA LEU A 443 -55.66 20.92 -0.74
C LEU A 443 -55.89 19.35 -0.73
N LYS A 444 -57.08 18.82 -0.38
CA LYS A 444 -57.44 17.41 0.05
C LYS A 444 -58.97 17.12 -0.14
N PRO A 445 -59.64 15.95 0.15
CA PRO A 445 -59.30 14.85 1.12
C PRO A 445 -59.72 13.35 0.81
N GLU A 446 -59.35 12.44 1.75
CA GLU A 446 -60.03 11.17 2.22
C GLU A 446 -60.32 10.01 1.21
N GLU A 447 -60.49 8.71 1.56
CA GLU A 447 -60.69 7.96 2.84
C GLU A 447 -60.26 6.44 2.74
N LYS A 448 -60.44 5.61 3.80
CA LYS A 448 -60.20 4.12 3.86
C LYS A 448 -61.52 3.32 3.98
N PRO A 449 -61.53 1.98 3.70
CA PRO A 449 -61.82 1.00 4.79
C PRO A 449 -61.16 -0.41 4.66
N GLU A 450 -61.35 -1.28 5.68
CA GLU A 450 -60.75 -2.64 5.85
C GLU A 450 -61.61 -3.80 5.23
N VAL A 451 -61.43 -5.14 5.38
CA VAL A 451 -61.10 -6.01 6.56
C VAL A 451 -60.46 -7.38 6.14
N LYS A 452 -59.91 -8.13 7.11
CA LYS A 452 -59.37 -9.53 7.04
C LYS A 452 -60.44 -10.65 6.86
N PRO A 453 -60.04 -11.95 6.73
CA PRO A 453 -59.95 -12.83 7.93
C PRO A 453 -58.78 -13.85 7.97
N GLU A 454 -58.79 -14.74 8.97
CA GLU A 454 -57.70 -15.60 9.48
C GLU A 454 -57.60 -17.01 8.85
N ILE A 455 -56.41 -17.66 8.93
CA ILE A 455 -56.26 -19.11 9.19
C ILE A 455 -55.05 -19.39 10.10
N LYS A 456 -55.25 -20.32 11.05
CA LYS A 456 -54.29 -21.08 11.91
C LYS A 456 -54.96 -22.46 12.18
N PRO A 457 -54.28 -23.51 12.72
CA PRO A 457 -52.84 -23.77 12.93
C PRO A 457 -52.42 -25.18 12.40
N GLU A 458 -51.36 -25.77 12.99
CA GLU A 458 -50.77 -27.15 12.84
C GLU A 458 -49.46 -27.25 12.03
N ALA A 459 -48.48 -28.10 12.34
CA ALA A 459 -48.10 -28.77 13.60
C ALA A 459 -46.60 -29.14 13.55
N LYS A 460 -45.93 -29.31 14.70
CA LYS A 460 -44.55 -29.84 14.75
C LYS A 460 -44.53 -31.36 14.51
N PRO A 461 -43.49 -31.90 13.86
CA PRO A 461 -42.91 -33.18 14.22
C PRO A 461 -41.71 -32.98 15.15
N GLU A 462 -41.71 -33.67 16.29
CA GLU A 462 -40.47 -33.96 17.03
C GLU A 462 -39.70 -35.09 16.31
N VAL A 463 -38.37 -35.03 16.29
CA VAL A 463 -37.54 -36.23 16.17
C VAL A 463 -36.46 -36.16 17.25
N LYS A 464 -36.37 -37.24 18.05
CA LYS A 464 -35.44 -37.40 19.18
C LYS A 464 -34.04 -37.84 18.72
N PRO A 465 -33.00 -37.69 19.57
CA PRO A 465 -31.60 -37.89 19.18
C PRO A 465 -31.08 -39.31 19.38
N GLU A 466 -30.27 -39.80 18.43
CA GLU A 466 -29.33 -40.94 18.51
C GLU A 466 -28.47 -40.93 17.21
N VAL A 467 -27.24 -41.46 17.09
CA VAL A 467 -26.31 -42.18 18.01
C VAL A 467 -24.89 -41.60 17.82
N LYS A 468 -23.95 -41.81 18.77
CA LYS A 468 -22.50 -41.61 18.56
C LYS A 468 -21.84 -42.84 17.90
N PRO A 469 -20.75 -42.68 17.12
CA PRO A 469 -19.71 -43.70 17.02
C PRO A 469 -18.79 -43.62 18.25
N GLU A 470 -18.69 -44.69 19.03
CA GLU A 470 -17.60 -44.85 19.99
C GLU A 470 -16.31 -45.24 19.25
N VAL A 471 -15.21 -44.57 19.57
CA VAL A 471 -13.86 -45.13 19.38
C VAL A 471 -13.19 -45.19 20.73
N LYS A 472 -12.50 -46.32 20.97
CA LYS A 472 -12.13 -46.79 22.31
C LYS A 472 -11.06 -45.93 22.99
N SER A 473 -11.17 -45.94 24.30
CA SER A 473 -10.15 -45.51 25.25
C SER A 473 -8.80 -46.22 25.05
N GLU A 474 -7.69 -45.48 25.05
CA GLU A 474 -6.40 -46.01 25.47
C GLU A 474 -5.82 -45.22 26.65
N VAL A 475 -5.18 -45.98 27.52
CA VAL A 475 -4.80 -45.71 28.91
C VAL A 475 -3.76 -44.59 29.04
N LYS A 476 -3.98 -43.63 29.95
CA LYS A 476 -2.89 -42.85 30.56
C LYS A 476 -2.14 -43.74 31.57
N PRO A 477 -0.80 -43.88 31.50
CA PRO A 477 -0.04 -44.49 32.58
C PRO A 477 0.00 -43.53 33.78
N GLU A 478 -0.35 -44.04 34.97
CA GLU A 478 0.06 -43.40 36.22
C GLU A 478 1.58 -43.54 36.37
N VAL A 479 2.29 -42.42 36.51
CA VAL A 479 3.67 -42.43 37.02
C VAL A 479 3.60 -42.11 38.50
N LYS A 480 3.88 -43.12 39.33
CA LYS A 480 4.01 -42.97 40.78
C LYS A 480 5.09 -41.95 41.12
N ALA A 481 4.82 -41.15 42.15
CA ALA A 481 5.87 -40.41 42.84
C ALA A 481 6.69 -41.36 43.72
N GLU A 482 8.01 -41.36 43.54
CA GLU A 482 8.99 -41.91 44.48
C GLU A 482 10.05 -40.84 44.82
N PRO A 483 10.69 -40.92 46.00
CA PRO A 483 11.19 -39.72 46.68
C PRO A 483 12.57 -39.24 46.21
N LYS A 484 12.81 -37.92 46.39
CA LYS A 484 14.15 -37.32 46.32
C LYS A 484 15.06 -37.94 47.39
N PRO A 485 16.30 -38.34 47.05
CA PRO A 485 17.35 -38.53 48.03
C PRO A 485 17.84 -37.17 48.55
N GLU A 486 17.98 -37.02 49.87
CA GLU A 486 18.78 -35.93 50.43
C GLU A 486 20.27 -36.18 50.13
N ILE A 487 20.95 -35.18 49.56
CA ILE A 487 22.41 -35.13 49.51
C ILE A 487 22.84 -33.82 50.18
N LYS A 488 23.64 -33.95 51.24
CA LYS A 488 24.23 -32.83 51.98
C LYS A 488 25.25 -32.08 51.10
N PRO A 489 25.43 -30.76 51.29
CA PRO A 489 26.33 -29.98 50.44
C PRO A 489 27.79 -30.33 50.69
N GLU A 490 28.54 -30.54 49.60
CA GLU A 490 30.00 -30.63 49.62
C GLU A 490 30.60 -29.22 49.45
N VAL A 491 31.48 -28.83 50.37
CA VAL A 491 32.04 -27.46 50.43
C VAL A 491 33.15 -27.29 49.39
N LYS A 492 33.01 -26.29 48.52
CA LYS A 492 34.10 -25.71 47.72
C LYS A 492 34.04 -24.17 47.77
N PRO A 493 35.19 -23.49 47.65
CA PRO A 493 35.45 -22.25 48.40
C PRO A 493 34.77 -21.01 47.81
N GLU A 494 34.53 -20.04 48.70
CA GLU A 494 34.20 -18.67 48.32
C GLU A 494 35.26 -18.08 47.38
N VAL A 495 34.79 -17.58 46.24
CA VAL A 495 35.48 -16.55 45.47
C VAL A 495 34.64 -15.30 45.68
N GLU A 496 35.24 -14.25 46.25
CA GLU A 496 34.57 -12.96 46.42
C GLU A 496 34.04 -12.46 45.07
N PRO A 497 32.74 -12.12 44.96
CA PRO A 497 32.23 -11.51 43.74
C PRO A 497 32.76 -10.08 43.63
N GLU A 498 33.59 -9.82 42.62
CA GLU A 498 33.92 -8.45 42.21
C GLU A 498 32.62 -7.65 42.03
N PRO A 499 32.58 -6.36 42.43
CA PRO A 499 31.37 -5.57 42.38
C PRO A 499 30.93 -5.38 40.93
N LYS A 500 29.85 -6.07 40.54
CA LYS A 500 29.15 -5.77 39.29
C LYS A 500 28.79 -4.28 39.28
N PRO A 501 29.09 -3.53 38.21
CA PRO A 501 28.73 -2.13 38.15
C PRO A 501 27.21 -2.00 38.25
N GLU A 502 26.76 -1.24 39.25
CA GLU A 502 25.37 -0.90 39.45
C GLU A 502 24.91 -0.06 38.26
N VAL A 503 24.27 -0.70 37.28
CA VAL A 503 23.69 -0.02 36.11
C VAL A 503 22.48 0.78 36.60
N LYS A 504 22.75 2.02 37.03
CA LYS A 504 21.70 2.98 37.36
C LYS A 504 20.72 3.09 36.18
N PRO A 505 19.41 3.19 36.44
CA PRO A 505 18.42 3.39 35.39
C PRO A 505 18.84 4.54 34.49
N ALA A 506 18.82 4.33 33.17
CA ALA A 506 19.17 5.38 32.24
C ALA A 506 18.13 6.50 32.36
N GLU A 507 18.52 7.64 32.97
CA GLU A 507 17.74 8.87 32.90
C GLU A 507 17.53 9.21 31.43
N VAL A 508 16.28 9.08 30.95
CA VAL A 508 15.88 9.60 29.65
C VAL A 508 16.00 11.11 29.74
N LYS A 509 17.11 11.67 29.25
CA LYS A 509 17.34 13.11 29.29
C LYS A 509 16.33 13.81 28.38
N ILE A 510 15.31 14.39 29.00
CA ILE A 510 14.26 15.17 28.35
C ILE A 510 14.86 16.49 27.83
N GLY A 511 15.49 16.41 26.67
CA GLY A 511 15.72 17.56 25.80
C GLY A 511 14.64 17.56 24.74
N GLY A 512 13.71 18.53 24.81
CA GLY A 512 12.78 18.80 23.71
C GLY A 512 13.55 19.02 22.40
N LEU A 513 12.91 18.72 21.25
CA LEU A 513 13.54 18.72 19.93
C LEU A 513 14.24 20.07 19.64
N LYS A 514 15.56 20.11 19.83
CA LYS A 514 16.38 21.29 19.54
C LYS A 514 16.55 21.45 18.03
N GLY A 515 15.66 22.24 17.43
CA GLY A 515 15.73 22.62 16.02
C GLY A 515 15.04 23.95 15.77
N VAL A 516 15.48 24.66 14.73
CA VAL A 516 14.74 25.82 14.21
C VAL A 516 13.66 25.29 13.29
N TYR A 517 12.40 25.35 13.73
CA TYR A 517 11.27 25.00 12.85
C TYR A 517 11.31 25.86 11.58
N ARG A 518 11.10 25.22 10.43
CA ARG A 518 10.92 25.89 9.14
C ARG A 518 9.59 25.41 8.56
N PRO A 519 8.59 26.29 8.41
CA PRO A 519 7.28 25.89 7.91
C PRO A 519 7.42 25.27 6.52
N LEU A 520 6.49 24.38 6.15
CA LEU A 520 6.57 23.68 4.87
C LEU A 520 6.59 24.67 3.71
N SER A 521 5.85 25.79 3.79
CA SER A 521 5.88 26.89 2.81
C SER A 521 7.29 27.48 2.58
N ALA A 522 8.12 27.59 3.61
CA ALA A 522 9.50 28.06 3.47
C ALA A 522 10.41 26.99 2.85
N ARG A 523 10.21 25.72 3.22
CA ARG A 523 10.97 24.57 2.67
C ARG A 523 10.58 24.25 1.22
N ALA A 524 9.33 24.47 0.86
CA ALA A 524 8.73 24.23 -0.43
C ALA A 524 8.60 25.51 -1.29
N SER A 525 9.31 26.59 -0.96
CA SER A 525 9.23 27.90 -1.65
C SER A 525 9.56 27.88 -3.16
N LYS A 526 10.09 26.76 -3.68
CA LYS A 526 10.37 26.51 -5.11
C LYS A 526 9.37 25.55 -5.76
N ILE A 527 8.35 25.10 -5.03
CA ILE A 527 7.33 24.15 -5.44
C ILE A 527 6.00 24.91 -5.43
N ALA A 528 5.18 24.75 -6.47
CA ALA A 528 3.85 25.37 -6.50
C ALA A 528 2.96 24.76 -5.40
N GLN A 529 2.12 25.59 -4.76
CA GLN A 529 1.38 25.20 -3.55
C GLN A 529 0.43 24.02 -3.78
N ASP A 530 -0.20 23.98 -4.95
CA ASP A 530 -1.07 22.91 -5.45
C ASP A 530 -0.38 21.54 -5.61
N LEU A 531 0.96 21.49 -5.57
CA LEU A 531 1.72 20.23 -5.67
C LEU A 531 2.03 19.59 -4.31
N TYR A 532 1.78 20.29 -3.19
CA TYR A 532 2.10 19.83 -1.84
C TYR A 532 1.06 20.16 -0.76
N LEU A 533 0.06 21.00 -1.04
CA LEU A 533 -1.11 21.23 -0.18
C LEU A 533 -2.30 20.43 -0.71
N GLU A 534 -2.83 19.53 0.11
CA GLU A 534 -4.11 18.86 -0.17
C GLU A 534 -5.15 19.37 0.85
N LYS A 535 -5.96 20.35 0.42
CA LYS A 535 -6.94 20.99 1.31
C LYS A 535 -8.13 20.06 1.57
N ALA A 536 -8.37 19.73 2.84
CA ALA A 536 -9.56 19.00 3.25
C ALA A 536 -10.84 19.81 2.99
N ASN A 537 -11.92 19.10 2.63
CA ASN A 537 -13.24 19.66 2.34
C ASN A 537 -14.29 19.29 3.42
N GLY A 538 -13.85 18.66 4.51
CA GLY A 538 -14.63 18.28 5.67
C GLY A 538 -13.83 18.50 6.96
N GLU A 539 -14.52 18.45 8.10
CA GLU A 539 -13.96 18.68 9.43
C GLU A 539 -14.46 17.61 10.39
N ILE A 540 -13.59 17.15 11.29
CA ILE A 540 -13.92 16.24 12.38
C ILE A 540 -14.61 17.03 13.48
N ARG A 541 -15.83 16.61 13.86
CA ARG A 541 -16.67 17.33 14.85
C ARG A 541 -15.98 17.49 16.19
N GLU A 542 -16.39 18.52 16.92
CA GLU A 542 -15.95 18.76 18.29
C GLU A 542 -16.92 18.08 19.26
N VAL A 543 -16.46 17.07 19.99
CA VAL A 543 -17.22 16.43 21.07
C VAL A 543 -16.76 17.02 22.40
N GLN A 544 -17.70 17.50 23.21
CA GLN A 544 -17.43 17.99 24.55
C GLN A 544 -17.67 16.90 25.60
N ILE A 545 -16.68 16.67 26.46
CA ILE A 545 -16.74 15.78 27.62
C ILE A 545 -16.65 16.64 28.89
N GLY A 546 -17.61 16.49 29.80
CA GLY A 546 -17.70 17.31 31.00
C GLY A 546 -18.46 18.63 30.82
N LYS A 547 -18.53 19.42 31.91
CA LYS A 547 -19.21 20.72 31.97
C LYS A 547 -18.33 21.75 32.69
N GLY A 548 -18.57 23.04 32.44
CA GLY A 548 -17.82 24.14 33.03
C GLY A 548 -16.43 24.32 32.43
N GLU A 549 -15.57 25.08 33.11
CA GLU A 549 -14.22 25.45 32.63
C GLU A 549 -13.28 24.25 32.44
N LYS A 550 -13.51 23.16 33.17
CA LYS A 550 -12.74 21.92 33.06
C LYS A 550 -13.25 20.98 31.96
N ALA A 551 -14.26 21.37 31.17
CA ALA A 551 -14.76 20.53 30.07
C ALA A 551 -13.70 20.31 28.98
N LEU A 552 -13.49 19.05 28.61
CA LEU A 552 -12.57 18.64 27.56
C LEU A 552 -13.28 18.74 26.20
N LYS A 553 -12.56 19.21 25.18
CA LYS A 553 -13.00 19.19 23.78
C LYS A 553 -12.10 18.27 22.98
N VAL A 554 -12.70 17.40 22.17
CA VAL A 554 -12.02 16.36 21.37
C VAL A 554 -12.45 16.51 19.91
N GLY A 555 -11.52 16.36 18.96
CA GLY A 555 -11.77 16.65 17.54
C GLY A 555 -11.64 18.15 17.22
N GLY A 556 -12.41 18.66 16.25
CA GLY A 556 -12.18 19.99 15.67
C GLY A 556 -10.93 20.01 14.79
N ILE A 557 -10.87 19.08 13.83
CA ILE A 557 -9.70 18.87 12.96
C ILE A 557 -10.11 19.04 11.49
N SER A 558 -9.41 19.91 10.77
CA SER A 558 -9.69 20.29 9.38
C SER A 558 -8.56 19.91 8.41
N GLY A 559 -7.76 18.89 8.75
CA GLY A 559 -6.68 18.33 7.94
C GLY A 559 -6.16 17.02 8.54
N ILE A 560 -5.10 16.42 7.97
CA ILE A 560 -4.47 15.25 8.60
C ILE A 560 -3.82 15.66 9.94
N ASN A 561 -3.83 14.76 10.93
CA ASN A 561 -3.23 15.04 12.24
C ASN A 561 -1.76 15.49 12.07
N PHE A 562 -1.40 16.59 12.74
CA PHE A 562 -0.12 17.31 12.68
C PHE A 562 0.25 17.94 11.33
N HIS A 563 -0.60 17.87 10.30
CA HIS A 563 -0.41 18.59 9.04
C HIS A 563 -0.87 20.06 9.16
N LEU A 564 -0.34 20.78 10.15
CA LEU A 564 -0.69 22.17 10.49
C LEU A 564 -0.38 23.21 9.40
N PHE A 565 0.16 22.77 8.27
CA PHE A 565 0.44 23.60 7.09
C PHE A 565 -0.70 23.59 6.05
N GLU A 566 -1.66 22.67 6.17
CA GLU A 566 -2.81 22.51 5.24
C GLU A 566 -4.18 22.32 5.93
N GLY A 567 -4.20 22.22 7.26
CA GLY A 567 -5.41 22.22 8.09
C GLY A 567 -5.11 22.57 9.55
N GLU A 568 -6.14 22.59 10.40
CA GLU A 568 -6.03 22.95 11.81
C GLU A 568 -6.32 21.77 12.75
N MET A 569 -5.72 21.78 13.95
CA MET A 569 -6.05 20.88 15.07
C MET A 569 -6.49 21.70 16.28
N LYS A 570 -7.70 22.26 16.22
CA LYS A 570 -8.20 23.30 17.13
C LYS A 570 -8.06 22.99 18.62
N ASN A 571 -8.30 21.74 19.01
CA ASN A 571 -8.31 21.32 20.42
C ASN A 571 -7.03 20.58 20.86
N GLY A 572 -6.12 20.28 19.93
CA GLY A 572 -4.98 19.38 20.16
C GLY A 572 -5.39 17.95 20.53
N LEU A 573 -4.40 17.10 20.82
CA LEU A 573 -4.63 15.74 21.29
C LEU A 573 -4.91 15.68 22.79
N LYS A 574 -5.82 14.80 23.19
CA LYS A 574 -6.19 14.62 24.60
C LYS A 574 -5.75 13.24 25.11
N ILE A 575 -5.40 13.18 26.39
CA ILE A 575 -5.04 11.92 27.07
C ILE A 575 -5.81 11.82 28.39
N ALA A 576 -6.47 10.69 28.61
CA ALA A 576 -7.11 10.35 29.88
C ALA A 576 -6.38 9.18 30.55
N PHE A 577 -6.35 9.17 31.88
CA PHE A 577 -5.79 8.06 32.65
C PHE A 577 -6.84 6.99 32.91
N GLU A 578 -6.46 5.73 32.74
CA GLU A 578 -7.26 4.57 33.07
C GLU A 578 -7.25 4.27 34.58
N ILE A 579 -8.43 4.04 35.15
CA ILE A 579 -8.61 3.44 36.48
C ILE A 579 -9.66 2.31 36.39
N LEU A 580 -9.62 1.39 37.34
CA LEU A 580 -10.53 0.24 37.41
C LEU A 580 -11.45 0.34 38.64
N ASP A 581 -12.64 -0.25 38.55
CA ASP A 581 -13.55 -0.46 39.68
C ASP A 581 -13.05 -1.51 40.69
N VAL A 582 -12.29 -2.49 40.19
CA VAL A 582 -11.69 -3.59 40.96
C VAL A 582 -10.18 -3.63 40.78
N LYS A 583 -9.48 -4.22 41.77
CA LYS A 583 -8.03 -4.40 41.72
C LYS A 583 -7.62 -5.25 40.50
N PRO A 584 -6.62 -4.83 39.69
CA PRO A 584 -6.08 -5.67 38.63
C PRO A 584 -5.29 -6.86 39.21
N GLU A 585 -5.46 -8.04 38.60
CA GLU A 585 -4.75 -9.27 38.99
C GLU A 585 -3.53 -9.56 38.10
N ASP A 586 -3.55 -9.06 36.86
CA ASP A 586 -2.64 -9.40 35.76
C ASP A 586 -1.62 -8.31 35.40
N TRP A 587 -1.70 -7.13 36.03
CA TRP A 587 -0.79 -6.01 35.73
C TRP A 587 0.64 -6.32 36.23
N PRO A 588 1.67 -6.14 35.39
CA PRO A 588 3.05 -6.41 35.77
C PRO A 588 3.53 -5.44 36.86
N GLU A 589 4.41 -5.90 37.74
CA GLU A 589 4.92 -5.13 38.90
C GLU A 589 5.40 -3.72 38.53
N HIS A 590 6.08 -3.58 37.40
CA HIS A 590 6.63 -2.31 36.94
C HIS A 590 5.56 -1.31 36.46
N LEU A 591 4.33 -1.73 36.18
CA LEU A 591 3.15 -0.85 36.09
C LEU A 591 2.47 -0.71 37.46
N SER A 592 2.26 -1.82 38.16
CA SER A 592 1.48 -1.86 39.41
C SER A 592 2.05 -0.98 40.52
N LYS A 593 3.38 -0.81 40.60
CA LYS A 593 4.04 0.03 41.60
C LYS A 593 3.63 1.51 41.61
N TYR A 594 3.02 2.01 40.52
CA TYR A 594 2.49 3.39 40.44
C TYR A 594 1.11 3.54 41.10
N TYR A 595 0.40 2.42 41.34
CA TYR A 595 -1.02 2.42 41.72
C TYR A 595 -1.37 1.47 42.87
N SER A 596 -0.46 0.58 43.27
CA SER A 596 -0.73 -0.51 44.22
C SER A 596 -1.18 -0.04 45.61
N ASP A 597 -0.80 1.17 46.00
CA ASP A 597 -1.21 1.85 47.23
C ASP A 597 -2.68 2.32 47.21
N VAL A 598 -3.25 2.57 46.02
CA VAL A 598 -4.61 3.12 45.84
C VAL A 598 -5.62 2.12 45.23
N TYR A 599 -5.22 0.92 44.84
CA TYR A 599 -6.13 -0.12 44.29
C TYR A 599 -7.34 -0.49 45.16
N HIS A 600 -7.29 -0.22 46.47
CA HIS A 600 -8.40 -0.46 47.39
C HIS A 600 -9.50 0.63 47.30
N ASP A 601 -9.25 1.71 46.57
CA ASP A 601 -10.10 2.89 46.51
C ASP A 601 -10.02 3.60 45.14
N PRO A 602 -10.98 3.35 44.23
CA PRO A 602 -11.02 4.01 42.93
C PRO A 602 -11.11 5.55 42.99
N GLY A 603 -11.62 6.12 44.09
CA GLY A 603 -11.66 7.57 44.30
C GLY A 603 -10.27 8.13 44.61
N LEU A 604 -9.51 7.48 45.50
CA LEU A 604 -8.10 7.82 45.73
C LEU A 604 -7.24 7.54 44.49
N TRP A 605 -7.55 6.50 43.71
CA TRP A 605 -6.86 6.23 42.46
C TRP A 605 -7.10 7.33 41.42
N ALA A 606 -8.36 7.74 41.20
CA ALA A 606 -8.68 8.90 40.36
C ALA A 606 -7.93 10.15 40.81
N LYS A 607 -7.94 10.42 42.13
CA LYS A 607 -7.26 11.56 42.75
C LYS A 607 -5.75 11.52 42.52
N LYS A 608 -5.11 10.37 42.70
CA LYS A 608 -3.68 10.16 42.43
C LYS A 608 -3.33 10.44 40.97
N CYS A 609 -4.12 9.95 40.02
CA CYS A 609 -3.92 10.24 38.59
C CYS A 609 -3.99 11.74 38.28
N VAL A 610 -4.89 12.49 38.93
CA VAL A 610 -4.99 13.96 38.76
C VAL A 610 -3.86 14.72 39.46
N GLU A 611 -3.61 14.44 40.74
CA GLU A 611 -2.71 15.23 41.59
C GLU A 611 -1.22 14.88 41.40
N GLU A 612 -0.87 13.61 41.19
CA GLU A 612 0.53 13.18 41.00
C GLU A 612 0.91 13.07 39.51
N TYR A 613 -0.02 12.64 38.64
CA TYR A 613 0.28 12.34 37.23
C TYR A 613 -0.32 13.33 36.23
N GLY A 614 -1.04 14.37 36.69
CA GLY A 614 -1.54 15.45 35.83
C GLY A 614 -2.57 14.99 34.80
N ALA A 615 -3.46 14.06 35.18
CA ALA A 615 -4.56 13.61 34.34
C ALA A 615 -5.56 14.73 34.02
N GLU A 616 -5.78 15.00 32.74
CA GLU A 616 -6.78 15.98 32.27
C GLU A 616 -8.20 15.40 32.21
N ALA A 617 -8.32 14.07 32.23
CA ALA A 617 -9.58 13.33 32.33
C ALA A 617 -9.31 11.92 32.89
N ILE A 618 -10.34 11.28 33.44
CA ILE A 618 -10.28 9.92 34.00
C ILE A 618 -11.21 9.00 33.22
N CYS A 619 -10.70 7.83 32.83
CA CYS A 619 -11.48 6.74 32.24
C CYS A 619 -11.63 5.61 33.26
N LEU A 620 -12.84 5.47 33.81
CA LEU A 620 -13.21 4.42 34.75
C LEU A 620 -13.75 3.21 33.96
N TYR A 621 -13.04 2.08 34.02
CA TYR A 621 -13.56 0.79 33.55
C TYR A 621 -14.27 0.04 34.67
N LEU A 622 -15.45 -0.48 34.37
CA LEU A 622 -16.32 -1.23 35.27
C LEU A 622 -16.15 -2.75 35.06
N LEU A 623 -14.91 -3.23 35.08
CA LEU A 623 -14.55 -4.62 34.73
C LEU A 623 -15.13 -5.64 35.71
N GLY A 624 -15.28 -5.26 36.99
CA GLY A 624 -15.90 -6.12 38.01
C GLY A 624 -17.34 -6.51 37.68
N THR A 625 -18.02 -5.79 36.78
CA THR A 625 -19.39 -6.11 36.36
C THR A 625 -19.50 -7.20 35.29
N ASP A 626 -18.40 -7.63 34.64
CA ASP A 626 -18.44 -8.65 33.59
C ASP A 626 -19.05 -9.97 34.14
N PRO A 627 -20.12 -10.51 33.53
CA PRO A 627 -20.71 -11.80 33.91
C PRO A 627 -19.74 -13.00 33.88
N ASN A 628 -18.64 -12.90 33.12
CA ASN A 628 -17.61 -13.94 33.01
C ASN A 628 -16.44 -13.74 33.98
N PHE A 629 -16.45 -12.67 34.78
CA PHE A 629 -15.44 -12.38 35.80
C PHE A 629 -16.08 -12.38 37.20
N LEU A 630 -16.25 -11.22 37.83
CA LEU A 630 -16.81 -11.11 39.18
C LEU A 630 -18.33 -10.93 39.19
N ASN A 631 -18.96 -10.60 38.05
CA ASN A 631 -20.41 -10.40 37.88
C ASN A 631 -21.04 -9.50 38.95
N LEU A 632 -20.35 -8.41 39.34
CA LEU A 632 -20.83 -7.49 40.35
C LEU A 632 -22.10 -6.75 39.85
N PRO A 633 -23.08 -6.49 40.74
CA PRO A 633 -24.34 -5.84 40.36
C PRO A 633 -24.13 -4.37 39.98
N ALA A 634 -25.04 -3.76 39.22
CA ALA A 634 -24.97 -2.33 38.86
C ALA A 634 -24.81 -1.41 40.08
N GLU A 635 -25.37 -1.78 41.23
CA GLU A 635 -25.21 -1.10 42.53
C GLU A 635 -23.74 -0.97 42.99
N HIS A 636 -22.86 -1.90 42.62
CA HIS A 636 -21.41 -1.75 42.85
C HIS A 636 -20.85 -0.62 41.98
N ALA A 637 -21.16 -0.64 40.68
CA ALA A 637 -20.71 0.37 39.73
C ALA A 637 -21.23 1.78 40.08
N LYS A 638 -22.49 1.92 40.56
CA LYS A 638 -23.01 3.21 41.07
C LYS A 638 -22.13 3.75 42.20
N LYS A 639 -21.83 2.94 43.22
CA LYS A 639 -21.00 3.34 44.37
C LYS A 639 -19.57 3.71 43.97
N VAL A 640 -18.97 2.99 43.02
CA VAL A 640 -17.65 3.33 42.47
C VAL A 640 -17.73 4.65 41.71
N ALA A 641 -18.73 4.84 40.86
CA ALA A 641 -18.95 6.08 40.12
C ALA A 641 -19.17 7.29 41.05
N GLU A 642 -20.01 7.17 42.09
CA GLU A 642 -20.23 8.21 43.11
C GLU A 642 -18.93 8.61 43.81
N LYS A 643 -18.10 7.62 44.15
CA LYS A 643 -16.80 7.82 44.80
C LYS A 643 -15.80 8.53 43.90
N VAL A 644 -15.71 8.15 42.63
CA VAL A 644 -14.85 8.83 41.64
C VAL A 644 -15.37 10.25 41.37
N VAL A 645 -16.70 10.41 41.19
CA VAL A 645 -17.37 11.70 40.94
C VAL A 645 -17.14 12.71 42.06
N SER A 646 -17.07 12.26 43.31
CA SER A 646 -16.81 13.10 44.49
C SER A 646 -15.33 13.32 44.78
N SER A 647 -14.42 12.54 44.18
CA SER A 647 -12.97 12.61 44.44
C SER A 647 -12.20 13.51 43.47
N VAL A 648 -12.69 13.69 42.24
CA VAL A 648 -12.02 14.52 41.21
C VAL A 648 -13.00 15.38 40.42
N ASP A 649 -12.58 16.56 39.99
CA ASP A 649 -13.42 17.50 39.22
C ASP A 649 -13.13 17.53 37.71
N VAL A 650 -12.09 16.81 37.24
CA VAL A 650 -11.78 16.60 35.81
C VAL A 650 -12.89 15.77 35.11
N PRO A 651 -13.06 15.90 33.78
CA PRO A 651 -14.03 15.13 33.01
C PRO A 651 -13.86 13.62 33.16
N LEU A 652 -14.99 12.91 33.09
CA LEU A 652 -15.07 11.47 33.26
C LEU A 652 -15.51 10.78 31.97
N ILE A 653 -14.93 9.61 31.74
CA ILE A 653 -15.33 8.63 30.73
C ILE A 653 -15.64 7.35 31.51
N VAL A 654 -16.84 6.80 31.34
CA VAL A 654 -17.23 5.53 31.96
C VAL A 654 -17.31 4.46 30.90
N TRP A 655 -16.51 3.42 31.07
CA TRP A 655 -16.45 2.27 30.20
C TRP A 655 -17.00 1.04 30.94
N GLY A 656 -17.98 0.36 30.35
CA GLY A 656 -18.56 -0.87 30.89
C GLY A 656 -17.60 -2.06 30.83
N SER A 657 -18.14 -3.22 31.12
CA SER A 657 -17.45 -4.51 31.00
C SER A 657 -17.08 -4.84 29.55
N GLY A 658 -17.89 -4.41 28.58
CA GLY A 658 -17.88 -4.88 27.19
C GLY A 658 -18.93 -5.96 26.93
N ASN A 659 -19.62 -6.47 27.96
CA ASN A 659 -20.76 -7.36 27.79
C ASN A 659 -22.02 -6.53 27.45
N ALA A 660 -22.48 -6.63 26.21
CA ALA A 660 -23.53 -5.75 25.69
C ALA A 660 -24.85 -5.77 26.48
N GLU A 661 -25.24 -6.92 27.04
CA GLU A 661 -26.47 -7.04 27.85
C GLU A 661 -26.28 -6.46 29.25
N LYS A 662 -25.16 -6.79 29.91
CA LYS A 662 -24.87 -6.30 31.26
C LYS A 662 -24.61 -4.80 31.29
N ASP A 663 -23.92 -4.27 30.28
CA ASP A 663 -23.64 -2.85 30.15
C ASP A 663 -24.92 -2.01 29.98
N VAL A 664 -26.04 -2.57 29.49
CA VAL A 664 -27.35 -1.88 29.47
C VAL A 664 -27.90 -1.65 30.88
N GLU A 665 -27.78 -2.63 31.77
CA GLU A 665 -28.16 -2.49 33.19
C GLU A 665 -27.23 -1.49 33.88
N VAL A 666 -25.92 -1.72 33.75
CA VAL A 666 -24.87 -1.00 34.49
C VAL A 666 -24.77 0.46 34.05
N LEU A 667 -24.65 0.74 32.76
CA LEU A 667 -24.39 2.11 32.28
C LEU A 667 -25.64 3.00 32.36
N ARG A 668 -26.85 2.43 32.28
CA ARG A 668 -28.09 3.17 32.58
C ARG A 668 -28.07 3.68 34.02
N ASP A 669 -27.81 2.78 34.95
CA ASP A 669 -27.85 3.10 36.39
C ASP A 669 -26.68 4.00 36.81
N VAL A 670 -25.51 3.90 36.16
CA VAL A 670 -24.37 4.81 36.38
C VAL A 670 -24.59 6.18 35.73
N ALA A 671 -25.35 6.28 34.63
CA ALA A 671 -25.65 7.56 33.98
C ALA A 671 -26.41 8.54 34.90
N ASP A 672 -27.22 8.05 35.84
CA ASP A 672 -27.84 8.86 36.90
C ASP A 672 -26.80 9.69 37.70
N ILE A 673 -25.61 9.10 37.92
CA ILE A 673 -24.53 9.65 38.73
C ILE A 673 -23.61 10.54 37.90
N VAL A 674 -23.24 10.09 36.69
CA VAL A 674 -22.20 10.76 35.88
C VAL A 674 -22.78 11.71 34.81
N GLY A 675 -24.04 11.53 34.42
CA GLY A 675 -24.72 12.34 33.41
C GLY A 675 -24.85 13.81 33.79
N VAL A 676 -25.10 14.10 35.07
CA VAL A 676 -25.13 15.47 35.59
C VAL A 676 -23.81 16.21 35.39
N ARG A 677 -22.67 15.49 35.36
CA ARG A 677 -21.34 16.06 35.08
C ARG A 677 -20.98 16.14 33.60
N GLY A 678 -21.77 15.56 32.70
CA GLY A 678 -21.48 15.52 31.26
C GLY A 678 -20.45 14.47 30.85
N ALA A 679 -20.31 13.39 31.63
CA ALA A 679 -19.39 12.29 31.33
C ALA A 679 -19.78 11.53 30.06
N VAL A 680 -18.83 10.87 29.40
CA VAL A 680 -19.13 9.91 28.31
C VAL A 680 -19.47 8.54 28.88
N ILE A 681 -20.39 7.81 28.24
CA ILE A 681 -20.65 6.39 28.52
C ILE A 681 -20.36 5.48 27.32
N GLY A 682 -19.89 4.25 27.56
CA GLY A 682 -19.66 3.23 26.54
C GLY A 682 -19.27 1.89 27.15
N PRO A 683 -19.02 0.84 26.35
CA PRO A 683 -19.06 0.82 24.90
C PRO A 683 -20.49 0.64 24.38
N VAL A 684 -20.85 1.42 23.37
CA VAL A 684 -22.08 1.27 22.61
C VAL A 684 -21.75 0.49 21.34
N VAL A 685 -22.44 -0.64 21.15
CA VAL A 685 -22.27 -1.58 20.03
C VAL A 685 -23.64 -1.85 19.39
N GLU A 686 -23.67 -2.52 18.23
CA GLU A 686 -24.92 -2.83 17.53
C GLU A 686 -25.95 -3.59 18.40
N ALA A 687 -25.52 -4.43 19.34
CA ALA A 687 -26.42 -5.15 20.24
C ALA A 687 -27.13 -4.25 21.28
N ASN A 688 -26.51 -3.15 21.74
CA ASN A 688 -27.02 -2.33 22.85
C ASN A 688 -27.32 -0.86 22.49
N HIS A 689 -27.05 -0.43 21.25
CA HIS A 689 -27.22 0.95 20.79
C HIS A 689 -28.56 1.58 21.16
N ARG A 690 -29.66 0.82 21.09
CA ARG A 690 -31.00 1.35 21.34
C ARG A 690 -31.18 1.91 22.74
N THR A 691 -30.82 1.13 23.76
CA THR A 691 -31.02 1.55 25.14
C THR A 691 -29.99 2.59 25.55
N LEU A 692 -28.71 2.41 25.17
CA LEU A 692 -27.64 3.33 25.57
C LEU A 692 -27.73 4.69 24.87
N ALA A 693 -28.17 4.76 23.60
CA ALA A 693 -28.44 6.03 22.95
C ALA A 693 -29.61 6.78 23.62
N ALA A 694 -30.68 6.07 24.01
CA ALA A 694 -31.80 6.67 24.73
C ALA A 694 -31.38 7.23 26.10
N VAL A 695 -30.55 6.50 26.86
CA VAL A 695 -29.93 6.97 28.11
C VAL A 695 -29.08 8.21 27.87
N ALA A 696 -28.20 8.17 26.85
CA ALA A 696 -27.30 9.27 26.54
C ALA A 696 -28.05 10.55 26.13
N MET A 697 -29.11 10.42 25.32
CA MET A 697 -30.00 11.54 24.97
C MET A 697 -30.72 12.10 26.20
N GLY A 698 -31.22 11.24 27.10
CA GLY A 698 -31.90 11.66 28.33
C GLY A 698 -31.02 12.53 29.24
N TYR A 699 -29.71 12.27 29.28
CA TYR A 699 -28.73 13.06 30.04
C TYR A 699 -27.96 14.10 29.19
N SER A 700 -28.23 14.18 27.88
CA SER A 700 -27.52 15.00 26.89
C SER A 700 -25.99 14.78 26.84
N ILE A 701 -25.55 13.54 27.08
CA ILE A 701 -24.14 13.15 27.17
C ILE A 701 -23.63 12.46 25.90
N PRO A 702 -22.29 12.42 25.68
CA PRO A 702 -21.71 11.68 24.56
C PRO A 702 -21.67 10.17 24.82
N VAL A 703 -21.50 9.40 23.75
CA VAL A 703 -21.27 7.94 23.78
C VAL A 703 -19.98 7.53 23.10
N ILE A 704 -19.45 6.37 23.47
CA ILE A 704 -18.39 5.66 22.73
C ILE A 704 -19.07 4.65 21.79
N ALA A 705 -19.01 4.87 20.49
CA ALA A 705 -19.45 3.94 19.47
C ALA A 705 -18.31 2.98 19.14
N SER A 706 -18.34 1.78 19.72
CA SER A 706 -17.34 0.73 19.52
C SER A 706 -17.73 -0.19 18.37
N SER A 707 -16.84 -0.34 17.39
CA SER A 707 -16.96 -1.33 16.32
C SER A 707 -15.64 -2.09 16.16
N PRO A 708 -15.66 -3.33 15.62
CA PRO A 708 -14.44 -3.97 15.12
C PRO A 708 -13.71 -3.09 14.10
N ILE A 709 -12.45 -3.44 13.80
CA ILE A 709 -11.55 -2.70 12.91
C ILE A 709 -12.03 -2.77 11.43
N ASP A 710 -13.16 -2.13 11.11
CA ASP A 710 -13.75 -2.05 9.77
C ASP A 710 -14.48 -0.70 9.54
N VAL A 711 -14.26 -0.12 8.36
CA VAL A 711 -14.78 1.20 7.96
C VAL A 711 -16.32 1.20 7.87
N ASN A 712 -16.92 0.11 7.38
CA ASN A 712 -18.35 0.03 7.14
C ASN A 712 -19.11 -0.21 8.43
N LEU A 713 -18.59 -1.06 9.34
CA LEU A 713 -19.20 -1.29 10.65
C LEU A 713 -19.19 -0.01 11.50
N ALA A 714 -18.07 0.72 11.53
CA ALA A 714 -17.98 2.02 12.19
C ALA A 714 -19.01 3.03 11.64
N LYS A 715 -19.14 3.09 10.30
CA LYS A 715 -20.14 3.94 9.62
C LYS A 715 -21.58 3.52 9.94
N GLN A 716 -21.87 2.21 9.91
CA GLN A 716 -23.19 1.64 10.19
C GLN A 716 -23.63 1.96 11.62
N LEU A 717 -22.75 1.81 12.61
CA LEU A 717 -23.07 2.12 14.00
C LEU A 717 -23.39 3.62 14.19
N ASN A 718 -22.63 4.52 13.56
CA ASN A 718 -22.92 5.95 13.60
C ASN A 718 -24.27 6.29 12.94
N ILE A 719 -24.62 5.62 11.83
CA ILE A 719 -25.94 5.76 11.18
C ILE A 719 -27.06 5.24 12.11
N LEU A 720 -26.86 4.12 12.80
CA LEU A 720 -27.84 3.59 13.77
C LEU A 720 -28.08 4.56 14.93
N LEU A 721 -27.03 5.17 15.47
CA LEU A 721 -27.12 6.16 16.55
C LEU A 721 -27.81 7.46 16.08
N GLU A 722 -27.45 7.97 14.90
CA GLU A 722 -28.07 9.18 14.33
C GLU A 722 -29.55 8.97 14.00
N ASN A 723 -29.93 7.79 13.48
CA ASN A 723 -31.33 7.43 13.23
C ASN A 723 -32.20 7.38 14.51
N MET A 724 -31.57 7.32 15.69
CA MET A 724 -32.28 7.44 16.97
C MET A 724 -32.41 8.88 17.47
N GLY A 725 -31.78 9.84 16.81
CA GLY A 725 -31.73 11.25 17.21
C GLY A 725 -30.46 11.64 17.98
N LEU A 726 -29.50 10.74 18.17
CA LEU A 726 -28.22 11.10 18.79
C LEU A 726 -27.34 11.83 17.77
N ALA A 727 -27.07 13.11 18.01
CA ALA A 727 -26.27 13.93 17.12
C ALA A 727 -24.80 13.46 17.03
N LEU A 728 -24.18 13.63 15.86
CA LEU A 728 -22.81 13.15 15.60
C LEU A 728 -21.73 13.86 16.46
N ASP A 729 -22.01 15.04 17.00
CA ASP A 729 -21.18 15.76 17.98
C ASP A 729 -21.32 15.20 19.42
N LYS A 730 -22.08 14.11 19.59
CA LYS A 730 -22.19 13.30 20.80
C LYS A 730 -21.61 11.90 20.63
N ILE A 731 -20.83 11.63 19.59
CA ILE A 731 -20.26 10.29 19.31
C ILE A 731 -18.74 10.38 19.27
N LEU A 732 -18.07 9.54 20.07
CA LEU A 732 -16.66 9.19 19.93
C LEU A 732 -16.57 7.79 19.32
N MET A 733 -15.80 7.62 18.24
CA MET A 733 -15.62 6.33 17.58
C MET A 733 -14.46 5.55 18.21
N ASP A 734 -14.73 4.34 18.69
CA ASP A 734 -13.72 3.36 19.11
C ASP A 734 -13.58 2.28 18.02
N PRO A 735 -12.45 2.23 17.30
CA PRO A 735 -12.23 1.26 16.22
C PRO A 735 -11.74 -0.11 16.74
N SER A 736 -11.79 -0.38 18.05
CA SER A 736 -11.25 -1.60 18.69
C SER A 736 -9.77 -1.82 18.36
N ILE A 737 -8.93 -0.88 18.82
CA ILE A 737 -7.50 -0.80 18.44
C ILE A 737 -6.68 -2.06 18.78
N GLY A 738 -5.62 -2.32 18.01
CA GLY A 738 -4.56 -3.28 18.34
C GLY A 738 -3.30 -2.60 18.89
N ALA A 739 -2.60 -3.28 19.80
CA ALA A 739 -1.32 -2.82 20.34
C ALA A 739 -0.14 -3.08 19.39
N LEU A 740 1.01 -2.42 19.62
CA LEU A 740 2.25 -2.67 18.88
C LEU A 740 2.62 -4.17 18.88
N GLY A 741 2.71 -4.77 17.69
CA GLY A 741 2.96 -6.22 17.50
C GLY A 741 1.69 -7.10 17.49
N TYR A 742 0.53 -6.52 17.79
CA TYR A 742 -0.77 -7.19 17.96
C TYR A 742 -1.86 -6.52 17.09
N GLY A 743 -1.58 -6.33 15.80
CA GLY A 743 -2.54 -5.83 14.82
C GLY A 743 -2.66 -4.30 14.72
N LEU A 744 -1.76 -3.54 15.36
CA LEU A 744 -1.68 -2.08 15.25
C LEU A 744 -1.70 -1.58 13.79
N GLU A 745 -1.08 -2.31 12.86
CA GLU A 745 -1.06 -1.99 11.43
C GLU A 745 -2.45 -2.03 10.78
N TYR A 746 -3.32 -2.96 11.18
CA TYR A 746 -4.71 -3.01 10.70
C TYR A 746 -5.51 -1.81 11.23
N THR A 747 -5.35 -1.52 12.53
CA THR A 747 -5.97 -0.35 13.16
C THR A 747 -5.51 0.95 12.50
N TYR A 748 -4.21 1.13 12.31
CA TYR A 748 -3.62 2.32 11.67
C TYR A 748 -4.24 2.56 10.29
N SER A 749 -4.21 1.55 9.40
CA SER A 749 -4.74 1.70 8.04
C SER A 749 -6.26 1.87 7.99
N VAL A 750 -7.04 1.32 8.93
CA VAL A 750 -8.49 1.55 9.00
C VAL A 750 -8.82 2.94 9.54
N MET A 751 -8.12 3.41 10.57
CA MET A 751 -8.27 4.78 11.08
C MET A 751 -7.89 5.81 10.03
N GLU A 752 -6.77 5.62 9.32
CA GLU A 752 -6.34 6.50 8.23
C GLU A 752 -7.38 6.54 7.09
N ARG A 753 -7.93 5.38 6.68
CA ARG A 753 -9.01 5.31 5.66
C ARG A 753 -10.28 6.04 6.10
N ILE A 754 -10.68 5.91 7.36
CA ILE A 754 -11.82 6.62 7.94
C ILE A 754 -11.56 8.13 7.95
N ARG A 755 -10.37 8.55 8.41
CA ARG A 755 -9.98 9.96 8.48
C ARG A 755 -9.91 10.61 7.09
N LEU A 756 -9.36 9.90 6.10
CA LEU A 756 -9.34 10.34 4.70
C LEU A 756 -10.77 10.47 4.12
N ALA A 757 -11.65 9.51 4.39
CA ALA A 757 -13.04 9.57 3.94
C ALA A 757 -13.82 10.74 4.58
N ALA A 758 -13.61 10.99 5.88
CA ALA A 758 -14.22 12.08 6.61
C ALA A 758 -13.78 13.48 6.10
N LEU A 759 -12.48 13.65 5.82
CA LEU A 759 -11.88 14.94 5.44
C LEU A 759 -11.95 15.25 3.94
N PHE A 760 -11.68 14.27 3.07
CA PHE A 760 -11.51 14.49 1.63
C PHE A 760 -12.67 13.97 0.79
N ALA A 761 -13.32 12.88 1.20
CA ALA A 761 -14.50 12.34 0.53
C ALA A 761 -15.85 12.86 1.08
N GLN A 762 -15.81 13.79 2.05
CA GLN A 762 -16.98 14.39 2.72
C GLN A 762 -17.96 13.36 3.33
N ASP A 763 -17.47 12.22 3.80
CA ASP A 763 -18.32 11.22 4.47
C ASP A 763 -18.71 11.69 5.88
N THR A 764 -19.81 12.44 5.95
CA THR A 764 -20.30 13.08 7.19
C THR A 764 -20.51 12.11 8.35
N LYS A 765 -20.79 10.82 8.08
CA LYS A 765 -20.99 9.79 9.13
C LYS A 765 -19.68 9.32 9.75
N LEU A 766 -18.55 9.65 9.14
CA LEU A 766 -17.20 9.38 9.63
C LEU A 766 -16.52 10.64 10.21
N GLN A 767 -17.17 11.81 10.18
CA GLN A 767 -16.66 13.08 10.71
C GLN A 767 -16.81 13.21 12.25
N VAL A 768 -16.49 12.15 12.97
CA VAL A 768 -16.51 12.08 14.44
C VAL A 768 -15.10 11.81 14.99
N PRO A 769 -14.77 12.21 16.24
CA PRO A 769 -13.44 11.97 16.79
C PRO A 769 -13.23 10.50 17.16
N PHE A 770 -11.98 10.08 17.15
CA PHE A 770 -11.53 8.78 17.63
C PHE A 770 -11.18 8.79 19.12
N ILE A 771 -11.55 7.72 19.82
CA ILE A 771 -11.06 7.36 21.15
C ILE A 771 -10.31 6.03 21.08
N CYS A 772 -9.13 5.93 21.71
CA CYS A 772 -8.22 4.79 21.56
C CYS A 772 -7.82 4.21 22.94
N SER A 773 -8.22 2.96 23.22
CA SER A 773 -7.96 2.26 24.50
C SER A 773 -6.55 1.64 24.57
N ILE A 774 -5.52 2.48 24.57
CA ILE A 774 -4.11 2.06 24.44
C ILE A 774 -3.61 1.30 25.66
N GLY A 775 -3.91 1.81 26.86
CA GLY A 775 -3.44 1.21 28.12
C GLY A 775 -3.88 -0.25 28.26
N LYS A 776 -5.18 -0.51 28.10
CA LYS A 776 -5.79 -1.85 28.07
C LYS A 776 -5.14 -2.79 27.08
N GLU A 777 -4.93 -2.34 25.84
CA GLU A 777 -4.44 -3.21 24.76
C GLU A 777 -2.95 -3.51 24.85
N VAL A 778 -2.13 -2.56 25.32
CA VAL A 778 -0.68 -2.73 25.43
C VAL A 778 -0.30 -3.54 26.66
N TRP A 779 -0.89 -3.25 27.82
CA TRP A 779 -0.45 -3.84 29.09
C TRP A 779 -0.93 -5.28 29.32
N LYS A 780 -1.77 -5.82 28.43
CA LYS A 780 -2.08 -7.26 28.33
C LYS A 780 -1.16 -8.05 27.39
N THR A 781 -0.25 -7.38 26.67
CA THR A 781 0.67 -8.05 25.73
C THR A 781 1.73 -8.87 26.48
N LYS A 782 2.27 -9.89 25.81
CA LYS A 782 3.28 -10.76 26.42
C LYS A 782 4.55 -9.98 26.75
N GLU A 783 5.01 -9.15 25.82
CA GLU A 783 6.27 -8.40 25.91
C GLU A 783 6.25 -7.38 27.05
N ALA A 784 5.11 -6.75 27.33
CA ALA A 784 4.93 -5.89 28.51
C ALA A 784 5.01 -6.70 29.82
N GLY A 785 4.55 -7.96 29.84
CA GLY A 785 4.64 -8.84 31.01
C GLY A 785 5.97 -9.56 31.21
N LEU A 786 6.86 -9.62 30.21
CA LEU A 786 8.13 -10.33 30.30
C LEU A 786 9.11 -9.66 31.29
N PRO A 787 9.98 -10.43 31.99
CA PRO A 787 11.02 -9.87 32.85
C PRO A 787 12.12 -9.15 32.03
N THR A 788 13.06 -8.51 32.73
CA THR A 788 14.26 -7.94 32.12
C THR A 788 15.22 -9.04 31.69
N ASP A 789 15.64 -9.03 30.42
CA ASP A 789 16.63 -9.97 29.89
C ASP A 789 17.54 -9.29 28.83
N ALA A 790 18.58 -10.01 28.38
CA ALA A 790 19.59 -9.46 27.48
C ALA A 790 19.13 -9.28 26.01
N LEU A 791 18.03 -9.93 25.61
CA LEU A 791 17.45 -9.85 24.26
C LEU A 791 16.38 -8.76 24.17
N MET A 792 15.49 -8.72 25.16
CA MET A 792 14.32 -7.84 25.21
C MET A 792 14.58 -6.52 25.96
N GLY A 793 15.68 -6.43 26.71
CA GLY A 793 16.06 -5.27 27.51
C GLY A 793 15.28 -5.13 28.82
N ASP A 794 15.32 -3.93 29.40
CA ASP A 794 14.62 -3.58 30.64
C ASP A 794 13.09 -3.63 30.48
N ALA A 795 12.41 -4.32 31.39
CA ALA A 795 10.97 -4.56 31.33
C ALA A 795 10.13 -3.28 31.46
N GLU A 796 10.47 -2.39 32.41
CA GLU A 796 9.74 -1.13 32.58
C GLU A 796 9.90 -0.24 31.34
N SER A 797 11.13 -0.05 30.89
CA SER A 797 11.44 0.74 29.69
C SER A 797 10.74 0.17 28.45
N ARG A 798 10.67 -1.15 28.31
CA ARG A 798 9.95 -1.84 27.23
C ARG A 798 8.45 -1.56 27.29
N GLY A 799 7.79 -1.78 28.43
CA GLY A 799 6.35 -1.52 28.59
C GLY A 799 5.99 -0.05 28.33
N VAL A 800 6.77 0.88 28.89
CA VAL A 800 6.62 2.33 28.67
C VAL A 800 6.76 2.70 27.19
N LEU A 801 7.79 2.18 26.50
CA LEU A 801 7.99 2.47 25.08
C LEU A 801 6.92 1.82 24.21
N MET A 802 6.46 0.60 24.51
CA MET A 802 5.37 -0.04 23.76
C MET A 802 4.07 0.78 23.85
N GLU A 803 3.75 1.31 25.02
CA GLU A 803 2.54 2.11 25.21
C GLU A 803 2.66 3.48 24.54
N ALA A 804 3.79 4.17 24.72
CA ALA A 804 4.05 5.45 24.07
C ALA A 804 4.08 5.31 22.53
N LEU A 805 4.75 4.29 21.98
CA LEU A 805 4.80 4.06 20.54
C LEU A 805 3.42 3.72 19.97
N THR A 806 2.63 2.89 20.65
CA THR A 806 1.24 2.60 20.24
C THR A 806 0.41 3.88 20.21
N GLY A 807 0.48 4.71 21.27
CA GLY A 807 -0.25 5.97 21.35
C GLY A 807 0.17 6.99 20.28
N VAL A 808 1.46 7.13 20.02
CA VAL A 808 2.00 8.00 18.97
C VAL A 808 1.58 7.53 17.58
N THR A 809 1.67 6.23 17.30
CA THR A 809 1.29 5.66 16.00
C THR A 809 -0.20 5.86 15.72
N LEU A 810 -1.07 5.65 16.71
CA LEU A 810 -2.51 5.88 16.54
C LEU A 810 -2.88 7.37 16.46
N ALA A 811 -2.18 8.24 17.19
CA ALA A 811 -2.34 9.69 17.07
C ALA A 811 -2.02 10.22 15.66
N LEU A 812 -1.01 9.65 14.98
CA LEU A 812 -0.70 9.93 13.58
C LEU A 812 -1.80 9.42 12.63
N ALA A 813 -2.41 8.27 12.91
CA ALA A 813 -3.53 7.72 12.14
C ALA A 813 -4.87 8.48 12.32
N GLY A 814 -4.93 9.43 13.27
CA GLY A 814 -6.12 10.23 13.56
C GLY A 814 -6.64 10.15 14.99
N GLY A 815 -6.07 9.33 15.88
CA GLY A 815 -6.55 9.17 17.26
C GLY A 815 -6.60 10.49 18.02
N ASP A 816 -7.79 10.93 18.46
CA ASP A 816 -8.00 12.28 19.03
C ASP A 816 -7.95 12.30 20.57
N LEU A 817 -8.44 11.22 21.19
CA LEU A 817 -8.43 10.99 22.64
C LEU A 817 -7.80 9.62 22.95
N LEU A 818 -6.70 9.64 23.69
CA LEU A 818 -5.92 8.46 24.04
C LEU A 818 -6.21 8.06 25.50
N ILE A 819 -6.53 6.79 25.75
CA ILE A 819 -6.69 6.25 27.11
C ILE A 819 -5.45 5.44 27.45
N MET A 820 -4.71 5.87 28.48
CA MET A 820 -3.38 5.35 28.83
C MET A 820 -3.28 5.01 30.33
N ARG A 821 -2.36 4.11 30.67
CA ARG A 821 -2.11 3.59 32.03
C ARG A 821 -0.83 4.14 32.65
N HIS A 822 0.31 4.15 31.96
CA HIS A 822 1.60 4.40 32.63
C HIS A 822 2.01 5.89 32.57
N PRO A 823 2.33 6.54 33.71
CA PRO A 823 2.63 7.99 33.74
C PRO A 823 3.76 8.42 32.79
N LYS A 824 4.89 7.69 32.80
CA LYS A 824 6.01 7.93 31.87
C LYS A 824 5.61 7.84 30.38
N SER A 825 4.71 6.92 30.01
CA SER A 825 4.23 6.80 28.62
C SER A 825 3.43 8.04 28.22
N VAL A 826 2.57 8.53 29.12
CA VAL A 826 1.79 9.76 28.93
C VAL A 826 2.72 10.97 28.79
N GLU A 827 3.75 11.07 29.63
CA GLU A 827 4.76 12.14 29.55
C GLU A 827 5.50 12.13 28.19
N LEU A 828 5.98 10.96 27.74
CA LEU A 828 6.63 10.81 26.44
C LEU A 828 5.71 11.20 25.27
N CYS A 829 4.45 10.77 25.30
CA CYS A 829 3.44 11.20 24.33
C CYS A 829 3.24 12.72 24.36
N LYS A 830 3.04 13.34 25.53
CA LYS A 830 2.88 14.79 25.67
C LYS A 830 4.09 15.56 25.12
N ILE A 831 5.32 15.11 25.42
CA ILE A 831 6.55 15.72 24.90
C ILE A 831 6.58 15.69 23.36
N LEU A 832 6.26 14.54 22.75
CA LEU A 832 6.29 14.40 21.29
C LEU A 832 5.15 15.18 20.63
N PHE A 833 3.93 15.11 21.15
CA PHE A 833 2.78 15.84 20.59
C PHE A 833 2.99 17.34 20.66
N ASN A 834 3.50 17.87 21.77
CA ASN A 834 3.93 19.26 21.87
C ASN A 834 4.99 19.59 20.82
N GLY A 835 6.02 18.74 20.67
CA GLY A 835 7.07 18.89 19.66
C GLY A 835 6.57 18.89 18.20
N LEU A 836 5.54 18.11 17.89
CA LEU A 836 4.87 18.07 16.58
C LEU A 836 3.88 19.23 16.35
N SER A 837 3.37 19.82 17.44
CA SER A 837 2.41 20.94 17.40
C SER A 837 3.09 22.32 17.44
N LEU A 838 4.41 22.37 17.52
CA LEU A 838 5.21 23.60 17.37
C LEU A 838 5.32 23.99 15.88
N SER A 839 4.32 24.73 15.41
CA SER A 839 4.30 25.46 14.13
C SER A 839 4.80 26.90 14.28
#